data_AF-A0AAW4ZZH0-F1
#
_entry.id   AF-A0AAW4ZZH0-F1
#
_cell.length_a   1.000
_cell.length_b   1.000
_cell.length_c   1.000
_cell.angle_alpha   90.00
_cell.angle_beta   90.00
_cell.angle_gamma   90.00
#
_symmetry.space_group_name_H-M   'P 1'
#
loop_
_entity.id
_entity.type
_entity.pdbx_description
1 polymer ?
#
loop_
_entity_poly.entity_id
_entity_poly.type
_entity_poly.pdbx_seq_one_letter_code
_entity_poly.pdbx_strand_id
1 'polypeptide(L)'
;MKIKLLSVLIAGSLFSSGVLATENTLTKMAENTFETLNNMQALAQQPSNVIDRDGQRYLQYKGKEYRLNHDQSPIFPLSDAKGEYSAAFPFVGLEWEYVAYNGGFYLLHRQFGIMNPDDSGCFVEYIPAARGSQRDDGSYIWESELVQRTVTSDCGDLAMPTISGFKTGSVSDIGVELVWDDTVEGNKYTIELTSSKVGESSITYQYPASDSGFYIGDLEPETQYGVKLIECNQLGCDEKTFSFNTLSSRLSYNDSRKAVNHLVGNLKANIALAQTHTSVAPYGNDELNHPNLVMDREALLLVTPKGQNINQLWVDVELDGVSVGRFLMHPPSALPDTDQLDNGKSKVMFSHHAWNLPLSWEWMKPGLALRFSDNRNREGELSQDMFVFGGAPELVIQNIDIGMLVEPRNQYDMINNMEQLATDYFQKIPVSKMVVADYTPLHLRKVTLPNGKVYTKASEYETPGIYAGDMRESIGKNLISIGINNANFGIVDTAGNNSSWPRPFSHITAHNNRGRYLAKDKDGVVTSTVVNHGLSGGGGIVTLSSTRGNEWSHELGHNFGRGHHPQNSSIHDMESGWGWDARYQRFIGNLHWSDAAITMTNDNSGETVPPFANEFRFMREAMGGGENALTGLISNYTLEHPMATRVTQDWFNRSNNLDMDSSTGFVKWDQTSQRYVESETGFAAATQQGVPVITVLGIYDPTETNSSQIYPLTYSNYGNLFDLPAPSTTTPQREGWVSVADMSDTERYDTEWQQIKIDNQWLPLCQFSYTNSNGENANFVGFENAEAATCQVSADMFWSVNNQREVPVSSVNDYQLLASKGDKLGNVTYTPTVELGEKTLCSLDKSGTSHDGAGFIENNKCTQIANVKHTNGATWAYATHQGGIKQYSFASQKQCQLVVEGENDDITNIALSGSRHNSNESNKLHLNLPADNHPARITIQCSSATGSESVLDTVATPRNPAVANLRGPVIVGQEHGYKVLESAIPAGWFAHTEGFDPKTLSNRDRSSLATLSMGSERPNVCRFPLTINGVEQTVHGYVEDFGNGDFQCTGGTEITVADSQGEQPLLSVVNQFEWMSLNDPKHVGQRVKAVEGSDANLCSVTRGGFYGAGFVNAGGQCTQVPGIKWSNGNHWTFSSGYGQYSYR
;
A
#
# COMPACT_ATOMS: atom_id res chain seq x y z
N MET A 1 35.59 -37.96 -48.00
CA MET A 1 35.46 -39.11 -48.93
C MET A 1 33.96 -39.32 -49.16
N LYS A 2 33.55 -39.40 -50.43
CA LYS A 2 32.15 -39.34 -50.92
C LYS A 2 31.42 -40.69 -50.83
N ILE A 3 30.08 -40.62 -50.97
CA ILE A 3 29.06 -41.59 -51.49
C ILE A 3 27.98 -41.81 -50.41
N LYS A 4 26.75 -41.26 -50.47
CA LYS A 4 25.56 -41.31 -51.38
C LYS A 4 24.76 -42.64 -51.43
N LEU A 5 23.50 -42.51 -51.00
CA LEU A 5 22.21 -43.11 -51.42
C LEU A 5 21.82 -44.58 -51.13
N LEU A 6 20.74 -44.70 -50.34
CA LEU A 6 19.42 -45.31 -50.61
C LEU A 6 19.33 -46.77 -51.12
N SER A 7 18.71 -47.67 -50.33
CA SER A 7 17.37 -48.30 -50.57
C SER A 7 17.18 -49.68 -49.89
N VAL A 8 16.30 -49.73 -48.87
CA VAL A 8 15.06 -50.53 -48.78
C VAL A 8 15.07 -52.10 -48.67
N LEU A 9 14.29 -52.57 -47.66
CA LEU A 9 13.54 -53.85 -47.41
C LEU A 9 14.15 -55.01 -46.58
N ILE A 10 13.53 -55.17 -45.39
CA ILE A 10 13.03 -56.38 -44.67
C ILE A 10 14.02 -57.51 -44.31
N ALA A 11 14.23 -57.71 -43.00
CA ALA A 11 13.79 -58.90 -42.24
C ALA A 11 14.46 -58.98 -40.86
N GLY A 12 13.69 -59.37 -39.84
CA GLY A 12 14.21 -60.17 -38.72
C GLY A 12 14.45 -59.45 -37.39
N SER A 13 13.37 -59.06 -36.71
CA SER A 13 13.36 -58.88 -35.26
C SER A 13 13.44 -60.24 -34.55
N LEU A 14 14.46 -60.42 -33.71
CA LEU A 14 14.48 -61.44 -32.66
C LEU A 14 14.85 -60.74 -31.35
N PHE A 15 13.82 -60.20 -30.68
CA PHE A 15 13.89 -59.87 -29.26
C PHE A 15 13.63 -61.16 -28.47
N SER A 16 14.56 -61.51 -27.58
CA SER A 16 14.30 -62.45 -26.50
C SER A 16 13.67 -61.65 -25.35
N SER A 17 12.36 -61.84 -25.15
CA SER A 17 11.63 -61.31 -24.01
C SER A 17 11.85 -62.21 -22.79
N GLY A 18 12.61 -61.71 -21.81
CA GLY A 18 12.44 -62.15 -20.43
C GLY A 18 11.08 -61.65 -19.94
N VAL A 19 10.20 -62.56 -19.56
CA VAL A 19 8.89 -62.24 -18.97
C VAL A 19 9.13 -61.69 -17.56
N LEU A 20 9.09 -60.36 -17.42
CA LEU A 20 8.85 -59.72 -16.13
C LEU A 20 7.38 -59.95 -15.78
N ALA A 21 7.11 -60.45 -14.58
CA ALA A 21 5.75 -60.55 -14.05
C ALA A 21 5.17 -59.14 -13.94
N THR A 22 4.17 -58.82 -14.76
CA THR A 22 3.36 -57.62 -14.63
C THR A 22 2.31 -57.89 -13.56
N GLU A 23 2.32 -57.14 -12.46
CA GLU A 23 1.17 -57.11 -11.54
C GLU A 23 -0.04 -56.59 -12.33
N ASN A 24 -0.98 -57.49 -12.65
CA ASN A 24 -2.18 -57.15 -13.38
C ASN A 24 -3.26 -56.67 -12.39
N THR A 25 -3.96 -55.59 -12.73
CA THR A 25 -5.12 -55.11 -11.95
C THR A 25 -6.27 -56.11 -11.99
N LEU A 26 -7.20 -56.07 -11.03
CA LEU A 26 -8.39 -56.94 -11.03
C LEU A 26 -9.17 -56.86 -12.35
N THR A 27 -9.37 -55.66 -12.88
CA THR A 27 -10.07 -55.46 -14.16
C THR A 27 -9.28 -56.04 -15.33
N LYS A 28 -7.95 -55.85 -15.37
CA LYS A 28 -7.11 -56.44 -16.44
C LYS A 28 -7.08 -57.97 -16.36
N MET A 29 -7.07 -58.52 -15.15
CA MET A 29 -7.18 -59.94 -14.90
C MET A 29 -8.53 -60.48 -15.40
N ALA A 30 -9.62 -59.76 -15.15
CA ALA A 30 -10.94 -60.11 -15.67
C ALA A 30 -10.97 -60.11 -17.20
N GLU A 31 -10.51 -59.05 -17.84
CA GLU A 31 -10.45 -58.94 -19.31
C GLU A 31 -9.71 -60.11 -19.95
N ASN A 32 -8.48 -60.38 -19.49
CA ASN A 32 -7.66 -61.47 -20.05
C ASN A 32 -8.31 -62.84 -19.82
N THR A 33 -8.97 -63.02 -18.67
CA THR A 33 -9.70 -64.25 -18.32
C THR A 33 -10.90 -64.45 -19.25
N PHE A 34 -11.73 -63.43 -19.42
CA PHE A 34 -12.91 -63.49 -20.28
C PHE A 34 -12.55 -63.60 -21.75
N GLU A 35 -11.52 -62.90 -22.23
CA GLU A 35 -11.02 -63.05 -23.61
C GLU A 35 -10.56 -64.49 -23.89
N THR A 36 -9.85 -65.10 -22.94
CA THR A 36 -9.42 -66.50 -23.03
C THR A 36 -10.62 -67.44 -23.06
N LEU A 37 -11.60 -67.25 -22.17
CA LEU A 37 -12.83 -68.05 -22.12
C LEU A 37 -13.65 -67.93 -23.40
N ASN A 38 -13.79 -66.71 -23.94
CA ASN A 38 -14.54 -66.44 -25.17
C ASN A 38 -13.82 -67.04 -26.39
N ASN A 39 -12.49 -66.99 -26.43
CA ASN A 39 -11.70 -67.68 -27.45
C ASN A 39 -11.87 -69.20 -27.37
N MET A 40 -11.84 -69.78 -26.16
CA MET A 40 -12.12 -71.21 -25.96
C MET A 40 -13.52 -71.59 -26.44
N GLN A 41 -14.54 -70.80 -26.11
CA GLN A 41 -15.91 -71.02 -26.57
C GLN A 41 -16.02 -70.90 -28.11
N ALA A 42 -15.37 -69.91 -28.72
CA ALA A 42 -15.33 -69.74 -30.18
C ALA A 42 -14.64 -70.92 -30.88
N LEU A 43 -13.54 -71.43 -30.33
CA LEU A 43 -12.88 -72.63 -30.82
C LEU A 43 -13.79 -73.86 -30.71
N ALA A 44 -14.59 -73.95 -29.65
CA ALA A 44 -15.53 -75.03 -29.42
C ALA A 44 -16.71 -75.04 -30.41
N GLN A 45 -17.03 -73.91 -31.07
CA GLN A 45 -18.03 -73.85 -32.15
C GLN A 45 -17.59 -74.64 -33.40
N GLN A 46 -16.29 -74.87 -33.57
CA GLN A 46 -15.76 -75.64 -34.70
C GLN A 46 -15.73 -77.13 -34.34
N PRO A 47 -16.49 -78.01 -35.03
CA PRO A 47 -16.57 -79.42 -34.68
C PRO A 47 -15.21 -80.15 -34.68
N SER A 48 -14.23 -79.67 -35.47
CA SER A 48 -12.87 -80.23 -35.53
C SER A 48 -12.07 -80.07 -34.24
N ASN A 49 -12.45 -79.13 -33.37
CA ASN A 49 -11.75 -78.83 -32.12
C ASN A 49 -12.42 -79.50 -30.91
N VAL A 50 -13.56 -80.19 -31.12
CA VAL A 50 -14.37 -80.79 -30.07
C VAL A 50 -14.42 -82.30 -30.23
N ILE A 51 -14.16 -83.01 -29.13
CA ILE A 51 -14.21 -84.47 -29.04
C ILE A 51 -15.45 -84.86 -28.25
N ASP A 52 -16.26 -85.77 -28.78
CA ASP A 52 -17.39 -86.37 -28.08
C ASP A 52 -16.96 -87.70 -27.43
N ARG A 53 -17.18 -87.84 -26.13
CA ARG A 53 -16.97 -89.09 -25.38
C ARG A 53 -18.12 -89.29 -24.41
N ASP A 54 -18.78 -90.44 -24.50
CA ASP A 54 -19.87 -90.85 -23.59
C ASP A 54 -21.01 -89.82 -23.47
N GLY A 55 -21.33 -89.13 -24.58
CA GLY A 55 -22.39 -88.11 -24.62
C GLY A 55 -22.01 -86.78 -23.95
N GLN A 56 -20.71 -86.54 -23.71
CA GLN A 56 -20.15 -85.28 -23.24
C GLN A 56 -19.16 -84.75 -24.28
N ARG A 57 -19.23 -83.45 -24.55
CA ARG A 57 -18.33 -82.75 -25.49
C ARG A 57 -17.15 -82.16 -24.74
N TYR A 58 -15.95 -82.23 -25.31
CA TYR A 58 -14.71 -81.69 -24.73
C TYR A 58 -13.95 -80.86 -25.75
N LEU A 59 -13.49 -79.68 -25.36
CA LEU A 59 -12.56 -78.86 -26.14
C LEU A 59 -11.12 -79.27 -25.82
N GLN A 60 -10.31 -79.56 -26.85
CA GLN A 60 -8.86 -79.64 -26.69
C GLN A 60 -8.24 -78.25 -26.80
N TYR A 61 -7.67 -77.74 -25.72
CA TYR A 61 -7.04 -76.43 -25.68
C TYR A 61 -5.73 -76.49 -24.91
N LYS A 62 -4.63 -76.05 -25.54
CA LYS A 62 -3.26 -76.01 -24.97
C LYS A 62 -2.84 -77.30 -24.24
N GLY A 63 -3.16 -78.47 -24.81
CA GLY A 63 -2.77 -79.77 -24.26
C GLY A 63 -3.61 -80.27 -23.08
N LYS A 64 -4.75 -79.62 -22.79
CA LYS A 64 -5.76 -80.05 -21.81
C LYS A 64 -7.13 -80.26 -22.48
N GLU A 65 -7.98 -81.03 -21.82
CA GLU A 65 -9.36 -81.29 -22.26
C GLU A 65 -10.34 -80.61 -21.30
N TYR A 66 -11.15 -79.68 -21.80
CA TYR A 66 -12.16 -78.96 -21.01
C TYR A 66 -13.55 -79.44 -21.41
N ARG A 67 -14.32 -79.95 -20.44
CA ARG A 67 -15.71 -80.38 -20.71
C ARG A 67 -16.53 -79.16 -21.11
N LEU A 68 -17.37 -79.27 -22.13
CA LEU A 68 -18.23 -78.19 -22.58
C LEU A 68 -19.64 -78.35 -22.01
N ASN A 69 -20.26 -77.25 -21.64
CA ASN A 69 -21.70 -77.22 -21.32
C ASN A 69 -22.55 -77.23 -22.60
N HIS A 70 -23.86 -76.96 -22.46
CA HIS A 70 -24.80 -76.96 -23.57
C HIS A 70 -24.67 -75.75 -24.53
N ASP A 71 -24.03 -74.66 -24.12
CA ASP A 71 -23.76 -73.48 -24.95
C ASP A 71 -22.30 -73.41 -25.46
N GLN A 72 -21.55 -74.51 -25.29
CA GLN A 72 -20.15 -74.69 -25.70
C GLN A 72 -19.13 -73.88 -24.90
N SER A 73 -19.50 -73.40 -23.72
CA SER A 73 -18.58 -72.82 -22.73
C SER A 73 -17.79 -73.92 -21.97
N PRO A 74 -16.50 -73.70 -21.68
CA PRO A 74 -15.66 -74.64 -20.94
C PRO A 74 -16.02 -74.73 -19.45
N ILE A 75 -16.07 -75.95 -18.92
CA ILE A 75 -16.27 -76.28 -17.51
C ILE A 75 -14.92 -76.63 -16.91
N PHE A 76 -14.60 -76.01 -15.77
CA PHE A 76 -13.33 -76.18 -15.06
C PHE A 76 -13.43 -77.18 -13.90
N PRO A 77 -12.35 -77.92 -13.59
CA PRO A 77 -12.31 -78.90 -12.50
C PRO A 77 -12.23 -78.22 -11.12
N LEU A 78 -12.47 -78.97 -10.03
CA LEU A 78 -12.49 -78.41 -8.66
C LEU A 78 -11.14 -77.85 -8.15
N SER A 79 -10.03 -78.08 -8.84
CA SER A 79 -8.70 -77.60 -8.46
C SER A 79 -7.74 -77.59 -9.64
N ASP A 80 -6.70 -76.77 -9.59
CA ASP A 80 -5.63 -76.74 -10.61
C ASP A 80 -4.52 -77.79 -10.42
N ALA A 81 -4.76 -78.86 -9.64
CA ALA A 81 -3.73 -79.86 -9.32
C ALA A 81 -3.15 -80.58 -10.56
N LYS A 82 -3.88 -80.57 -11.68
CA LYS A 82 -3.45 -81.15 -12.97
C LYS A 82 -3.14 -80.08 -14.01
N GLY A 83 -3.13 -78.80 -13.65
CA GLY A 83 -2.69 -77.68 -14.49
C GLY A 83 -3.71 -77.21 -15.55
N GLU A 84 -4.99 -77.50 -15.40
CA GLU A 84 -6.06 -77.03 -16.28
C GLU A 84 -6.25 -75.50 -16.24
N TYR A 85 -6.26 -74.88 -15.06
CA TYR A 85 -6.35 -73.42 -14.95
C TYR A 85 -5.07 -72.76 -15.44
N SER A 86 -3.90 -73.21 -14.98
CA SER A 86 -2.59 -72.67 -15.40
C SER A 86 -2.36 -72.78 -16.92
N ALA A 87 -2.88 -73.83 -17.57
CA ALA A 87 -2.80 -73.98 -19.02
C ALA A 87 -3.74 -73.03 -19.76
N ALA A 88 -4.98 -72.86 -19.27
CA ALA A 88 -5.94 -71.92 -19.85
C ALA A 88 -5.45 -70.47 -19.69
N PHE A 89 -5.08 -70.09 -18.47
CA PHE A 89 -4.79 -68.72 -18.06
C PHE A 89 -3.33 -68.56 -17.57
N PRO A 90 -2.33 -68.66 -18.48
CA PRO A 90 -0.91 -68.63 -18.11
C PRO A 90 -0.42 -67.26 -17.58
N PHE A 91 -1.28 -66.23 -17.61
CA PHE A 91 -0.99 -64.89 -17.14
C PHE A 91 -1.40 -64.67 -15.67
N VAL A 92 -2.03 -65.65 -15.02
CA VAL A 92 -2.43 -65.56 -13.61
C VAL A 92 -1.24 -65.94 -12.72
N GLY A 93 -0.75 -64.98 -11.95
CA GLY A 93 0.39 -65.18 -11.05
C GLY A 93 0.02 -65.83 -9.71
N LEU A 94 1.03 -65.98 -8.84
CA LEU A 94 0.91 -66.65 -7.54
C LEU A 94 0.11 -65.82 -6.51
N GLU A 95 0.00 -64.53 -6.75
CA GLU A 95 -0.75 -63.55 -5.97
C GLU A 95 -2.28 -63.67 -6.14
N TRP A 96 -2.73 -64.48 -7.09
CA TRP A 96 -4.14 -64.79 -7.33
C TRP A 96 -4.48 -66.24 -6.93
N GLU A 97 -5.75 -66.50 -6.67
CA GLU A 97 -6.27 -67.83 -6.38
C GLU A 97 -7.62 -68.11 -7.05
N TYR A 98 -7.77 -69.35 -7.52
CA TYR A 98 -9.02 -69.85 -8.07
C TYR A 98 -9.84 -70.54 -6.99
N VAL A 99 -11.10 -70.15 -6.86
CA VAL A 99 -12.09 -70.82 -6.02
C VAL A 99 -13.15 -71.44 -6.93
N ALA A 100 -13.09 -72.76 -7.10
CA ALA A 100 -14.00 -73.47 -8.01
C ALA A 100 -15.46 -73.42 -7.51
N TYR A 101 -16.40 -73.13 -8.41
CA TYR A 101 -17.83 -73.05 -8.08
C TYR A 101 -18.72 -73.36 -9.29
N ASN A 102 -19.70 -74.25 -9.11
CA ASN A 102 -20.70 -74.63 -10.13
C ASN A 102 -20.17 -74.87 -11.55
N GLY A 103 -19.00 -75.52 -11.67
CA GLY A 103 -18.37 -75.83 -12.95
C GLY A 103 -17.59 -74.65 -13.58
N GLY A 104 -17.64 -73.48 -12.96
CA GLY A 104 -16.76 -72.35 -13.22
C GLY A 104 -15.85 -72.07 -12.02
N PHE A 105 -15.53 -70.80 -11.80
CA PHE A 105 -14.64 -70.36 -10.72
C PHE A 105 -14.79 -68.87 -10.42
N TYR A 106 -14.38 -68.51 -9.20
CA TYR A 106 -14.01 -67.16 -8.83
C TYR A 106 -12.48 -67.04 -8.86
N LEU A 107 -11.98 -65.90 -9.29
CA LEU A 107 -10.56 -65.57 -9.26
C LEU A 107 -10.39 -64.36 -8.34
N LEU A 108 -9.68 -64.58 -7.23
CA LEU A 108 -9.50 -63.61 -6.14
C LEU A 108 -8.03 -63.28 -5.98
N HIS A 109 -7.73 -62.03 -5.60
CA HIS A 109 -6.38 -61.67 -5.19
C HIS A 109 -6.18 -62.05 -3.71
N ARG A 110 -5.01 -62.58 -3.36
CA ARG A 110 -4.75 -63.10 -2.01
C ARG A 110 -4.74 -62.05 -0.91
N GLN A 111 -4.52 -60.78 -1.24
CA GLN A 111 -4.43 -59.70 -0.24
C GLN A 111 -5.75 -58.95 -0.01
N PHE A 112 -6.52 -58.72 -1.07
CA PHE A 112 -7.72 -57.87 -1.03
C PHE A 112 -8.98 -58.57 -1.56
N GLY A 113 -8.85 -59.81 -2.06
CA GLY A 113 -9.97 -60.58 -2.55
C GLY A 113 -10.84 -61.11 -1.40
N ILE A 114 -12.12 -60.77 -1.42
CA ILE A 114 -13.13 -61.27 -0.49
C ILE A 114 -14.39 -61.62 -1.27
N MET A 115 -15.16 -62.58 -0.77
CA MET A 115 -16.45 -62.96 -1.32
C MET A 115 -17.44 -63.07 -0.17
N ASN A 116 -18.45 -62.22 -0.19
CA ASN A 116 -19.45 -62.15 0.86
C ASN A 116 -20.71 -62.97 0.49
N PRO A 117 -21.53 -63.37 1.48
CA PRO A 117 -22.73 -64.16 1.23
C PRO A 117 -23.84 -63.44 0.42
N ASP A 118 -23.74 -62.12 0.25
CA ASP A 118 -24.71 -61.27 -0.47
C ASP A 118 -24.28 -60.92 -1.90
N ASP A 119 -23.36 -61.71 -2.48
CA ASP A 119 -22.72 -61.52 -3.78
C ASP A 119 -21.89 -60.21 -3.90
N SER A 120 -21.63 -59.52 -2.79
CA SER A 120 -20.63 -58.45 -2.73
C SER A 120 -19.21 -59.02 -2.55
N GLY A 121 -18.19 -58.25 -2.90
CA GLY A 121 -16.80 -58.65 -2.74
C GLY A 121 -15.84 -58.05 -3.76
N CYS A 122 -14.70 -58.72 -3.94
CA CYS A 122 -13.61 -58.33 -4.81
C CYS A 122 -13.06 -59.53 -5.59
N PHE A 123 -13.64 -59.82 -6.76
CA PHE A 123 -13.30 -61.01 -7.54
C PHE A 123 -13.73 -60.93 -9.00
N VAL A 124 -13.13 -61.78 -9.83
CA VAL A 124 -13.61 -62.10 -11.18
C VAL A 124 -14.44 -63.38 -11.11
N GLU A 125 -15.66 -63.36 -11.63
CA GLU A 125 -16.57 -64.51 -11.62
C GLU A 125 -16.79 -65.05 -13.03
N TYR A 126 -16.60 -66.37 -13.16
CA TYR A 126 -17.01 -67.13 -14.33
C TYR A 126 -17.87 -68.32 -13.90
N ILE A 127 -19.11 -68.39 -14.39
CA ILE A 127 -19.99 -69.57 -14.21
C ILE A 127 -20.57 -69.94 -15.58
N PRO A 128 -20.26 -71.12 -16.16
CA PRO A 128 -20.82 -71.53 -17.45
C PRO A 128 -22.33 -71.75 -17.35
N ALA A 129 -23.08 -71.48 -18.41
CA ALA A 129 -24.52 -71.71 -18.42
C ALA A 129 -24.86 -73.17 -18.10
N ALA A 130 -25.89 -73.38 -17.31
CA ALA A 130 -26.32 -74.71 -16.91
C ALA A 130 -27.82 -74.84 -17.00
N ARG A 131 -28.30 -76.06 -17.22
CA ARG A 131 -29.73 -76.36 -17.27
C ARG A 131 -30.00 -77.72 -16.66
N GLY A 132 -31.15 -77.83 -16.01
CA GLY A 132 -31.64 -79.07 -15.41
C GLY A 132 -32.07 -80.09 -16.46
N SER A 133 -32.80 -81.13 -16.06
CA SER A 133 -33.41 -82.05 -17.03
C SER A 133 -34.49 -81.33 -17.85
N GLN A 134 -34.63 -81.71 -19.12
CA GLN A 134 -35.67 -81.18 -20.01
C GLN A 134 -37.01 -81.83 -19.66
N ARG A 135 -38.06 -81.01 -19.52
CA ARG A 135 -39.45 -81.44 -19.35
C ARG A 135 -40.03 -81.89 -20.69
N ASP A 136 -41.13 -82.63 -20.64
CA ASP A 136 -41.82 -83.15 -21.84
C ASP A 136 -42.30 -82.05 -22.80
N ASP A 137 -42.47 -80.81 -22.33
CA ASP A 137 -42.86 -79.64 -23.12
C ASP A 137 -41.67 -78.90 -23.79
N GLY A 138 -40.45 -79.39 -23.60
CA GLY A 138 -39.22 -78.80 -24.14
C GLY A 138 -38.56 -77.73 -23.25
N SER A 139 -39.20 -77.29 -22.17
CA SER A 139 -38.61 -76.39 -21.17
C SER A 139 -37.69 -77.14 -20.19
N TYR A 140 -36.80 -76.46 -19.49
CA TYR A 140 -35.89 -77.10 -18.52
C TYR A 140 -36.35 -76.85 -17.07
N ILE A 141 -36.09 -77.79 -16.16
CA ILE A 141 -36.51 -77.69 -14.74
C ILE A 141 -35.97 -76.42 -14.06
N TRP A 142 -34.78 -75.99 -14.48
CA TRP A 142 -34.17 -74.70 -14.20
C TRP A 142 -33.14 -74.43 -15.31
N GLU A 143 -32.85 -73.15 -15.58
CA GLU A 143 -31.72 -72.73 -16.41
C GLU A 143 -30.99 -71.59 -15.70
N SER A 144 -29.69 -71.55 -15.84
CA SER A 144 -28.84 -70.43 -15.45
C SER A 144 -28.06 -69.97 -16.66
N GLU A 145 -27.99 -68.66 -16.85
CA GLU A 145 -27.20 -68.06 -17.93
C GLU A 145 -25.70 -68.12 -17.60
N LEU A 146 -24.89 -67.87 -18.63
CA LEU A 146 -23.45 -67.68 -18.49
C LEU A 146 -23.20 -66.41 -17.68
N VAL A 147 -22.42 -66.50 -16.60
CA VAL A 147 -21.97 -65.35 -15.82
C VAL A 147 -20.50 -65.08 -16.13
N GLN A 148 -20.22 -63.87 -16.60
CA GLN A 148 -18.88 -63.27 -16.68
C GLN A 148 -18.97 -61.86 -16.11
N ARG A 149 -18.52 -61.66 -14.87
CA ARG A 149 -18.53 -60.33 -14.25
C ARG A 149 -17.34 -60.09 -13.34
N THR A 150 -16.99 -58.82 -13.17
CA THR A 150 -16.01 -58.36 -12.18
C THR A 150 -16.76 -57.65 -11.06
N VAL A 151 -16.50 -58.03 -9.81
CA VAL A 151 -17.13 -57.45 -8.62
C VAL A 151 -16.08 -56.68 -7.83
N THR A 152 -16.37 -55.41 -7.50
CA THR A 152 -15.49 -54.48 -6.77
C THR A 152 -16.20 -53.76 -5.62
N SER A 153 -17.32 -54.33 -5.14
CA SER A 153 -18.19 -53.68 -4.14
C SER A 153 -17.62 -53.71 -2.71
N ASP A 154 -16.69 -54.61 -2.43
CA ASP A 154 -15.97 -54.70 -1.15
C ASP A 154 -14.57 -55.27 -1.41
N CYS A 155 -13.57 -54.40 -1.53
CA CYS A 155 -12.16 -54.73 -1.76
C CYS A 155 -11.26 -54.30 -0.59
N GLY A 156 -11.81 -54.26 0.64
CA GLY A 156 -11.14 -53.69 1.80
C GLY A 156 -11.04 -52.16 1.69
N ASP A 157 -9.86 -51.59 1.95
CA ASP A 157 -9.62 -50.14 1.85
C ASP A 157 -9.46 -49.64 0.40
N LEU A 158 -9.46 -50.54 -0.58
CA LEU A 158 -9.33 -50.19 -2.00
C LEU A 158 -10.69 -49.86 -2.60
N ALA A 159 -10.78 -48.70 -3.25
CA ALA A 159 -11.91 -48.31 -4.08
C ALA A 159 -11.48 -48.22 -5.56
N MET A 160 -12.44 -48.34 -6.48
CA MET A 160 -12.16 -48.06 -7.89
C MET A 160 -11.75 -46.60 -8.05
N PRO A 161 -10.62 -46.31 -8.74
CA PRO A 161 -10.23 -44.95 -9.06
C PRO A 161 -11.36 -44.15 -9.69
N THR A 162 -11.45 -42.86 -9.35
CA THR A 162 -12.46 -41.96 -9.90
C THR A 162 -11.87 -40.56 -10.00
N ILE A 163 -11.71 -40.07 -11.23
CA ILE A 163 -11.17 -38.75 -11.48
C ILE A 163 -12.31 -37.74 -11.57
N SER A 164 -12.32 -36.78 -10.64
CA SER A 164 -13.19 -35.61 -10.60
C SER A 164 -12.42 -34.31 -10.86
N GLY A 165 -13.11 -33.31 -11.40
CA GLY A 165 -12.57 -31.94 -11.50
C GLY A 165 -11.39 -31.71 -12.44
N PHE A 166 -11.01 -32.70 -13.27
CA PHE A 166 -9.84 -32.58 -14.16
C PHE A 166 -10.01 -31.45 -15.19
N LYS A 167 -9.19 -30.40 -15.06
CA LYS A 167 -9.22 -29.18 -15.90
C LYS A 167 -7.86 -28.47 -15.91
N THR A 168 -7.74 -27.41 -16.71
CA THR A 168 -6.62 -26.47 -16.58
C THR A 168 -6.79 -25.60 -15.33
N GLY A 169 -5.74 -25.52 -14.49
CA GLY A 169 -5.65 -24.51 -13.43
C GLY A 169 -5.27 -23.13 -14.00
N SER A 170 -4.27 -23.10 -14.88
CA SER A 170 -3.77 -21.90 -15.55
C SER A 170 -3.13 -22.24 -16.89
N VAL A 171 -3.06 -21.26 -17.81
CA VAL A 171 -2.46 -21.42 -19.14
C VAL A 171 -1.68 -20.16 -19.50
N SER A 172 -0.46 -20.31 -20.00
CA SER A 172 0.34 -19.25 -20.64
C SER A 172 0.55 -19.54 -22.12
N ASP A 173 1.39 -18.74 -22.77
CA ASP A 173 1.83 -18.98 -24.14
C ASP A 173 2.75 -20.20 -24.26
N ILE A 174 3.48 -20.55 -23.20
CA ILE A 174 4.40 -21.72 -23.22
C ILE A 174 4.18 -22.74 -22.10
N GLY A 175 3.06 -22.70 -21.38
CA GLY A 175 2.84 -23.63 -20.27
C GLY A 175 1.39 -23.79 -19.84
N VAL A 176 1.13 -24.87 -19.10
CA VAL A 176 -0.17 -25.21 -18.53
C VAL A 176 0.00 -25.80 -17.13
N GLU A 177 -0.93 -25.47 -16.25
CA GLU A 177 -1.14 -26.16 -15.00
C GLU A 177 -2.38 -27.04 -15.09
N LEU A 178 -2.28 -28.27 -14.61
CA LEU A 178 -3.34 -29.25 -14.61
C LEU A 178 -3.77 -29.54 -13.17
N VAL A 179 -5.08 -29.48 -12.90
CA VAL A 179 -5.66 -29.68 -11.58
C VAL A 179 -6.81 -30.68 -11.64
N TRP A 180 -6.97 -31.44 -10.57
CA TRP A 180 -8.08 -32.35 -10.27
C TRP A 180 -8.37 -32.33 -8.77
N ASP A 181 -9.56 -32.79 -8.35
CA ASP A 181 -10.09 -32.47 -7.01
C ASP A 181 -9.41 -33.27 -5.88
N ASP A 182 -9.15 -34.57 -6.08
CA ASP A 182 -8.64 -35.46 -5.02
C ASP A 182 -7.45 -36.31 -5.49
N THR A 183 -6.46 -36.48 -4.61
CA THR A 183 -5.36 -37.43 -4.78
C THR A 183 -5.43 -38.50 -3.71
N VAL A 184 -5.36 -39.77 -4.11
CA VAL A 184 -5.46 -40.93 -3.23
C VAL A 184 -4.08 -41.52 -3.05
N GLU A 185 -3.62 -41.62 -1.81
CA GLU A 185 -2.32 -42.20 -1.49
C GLU A 185 -2.24 -43.66 -1.97
N GLY A 186 -1.14 -44.00 -2.66
CA GLY A 186 -0.91 -45.32 -3.24
C GLY A 186 -1.46 -45.50 -4.66
N ASN A 187 -2.32 -44.60 -5.15
CA ASN A 187 -2.71 -44.59 -6.56
C ASN A 187 -1.58 -44.05 -7.45
N LYS A 188 -1.52 -44.52 -8.69
CA LYS A 188 -0.57 -44.07 -9.70
C LYS A 188 -1.26 -43.15 -10.69
N TYR A 189 -0.76 -41.92 -10.82
CA TYR A 189 -1.25 -40.95 -11.78
C TYR A 189 -0.30 -40.82 -12.98
N THR A 190 -0.84 -40.74 -14.19
CA THR A 190 -0.09 -40.50 -15.42
C THR A 190 -0.83 -39.47 -16.27
N ILE A 191 -0.13 -38.45 -16.71
CA ILE A 191 -0.63 -37.42 -17.62
C ILE A 191 -0.08 -37.70 -19.01
N GLU A 192 -0.96 -37.82 -20.00
CA GLU A 192 -0.59 -37.86 -21.41
C GLU A 192 -0.93 -36.54 -22.09
N LEU A 193 0.06 -35.85 -22.62
CA LEU A 193 -0.11 -34.60 -23.36
C LEU A 193 0.15 -34.84 -24.85
N THR A 194 -0.85 -34.64 -25.69
CA THR A 194 -0.80 -34.87 -27.13
C THR A 194 -0.84 -33.54 -27.88
N SER A 195 0.25 -33.20 -28.58
CA SER A 195 0.26 -32.08 -29.51
C SER A 195 -0.37 -32.49 -30.84
N SER A 196 -1.32 -31.70 -31.34
CA SER A 196 -2.01 -31.96 -32.61
C SER A 196 -1.90 -30.75 -33.53
N LYS A 197 -0.85 -30.70 -34.35
CA LYS A 197 -0.67 -29.66 -35.36
C LYS A 197 -1.33 -30.04 -36.69
N VAL A 198 -1.94 -29.07 -37.34
CA VAL A 198 -2.58 -29.26 -38.65
C VAL A 198 -1.52 -29.63 -39.68
N GLY A 199 -1.55 -30.88 -40.17
CA GLY A 199 -0.64 -31.39 -41.20
C GLY A 199 0.57 -32.16 -40.68
N GLU A 200 0.73 -32.31 -39.37
CA GLU A 200 1.81 -33.11 -38.75
C GLU A 200 1.26 -34.34 -38.01
N SER A 201 2.13 -35.31 -37.72
CA SER A 201 1.77 -36.46 -36.88
C SER A 201 1.71 -36.03 -35.42
N SER A 202 0.69 -36.46 -34.69
CA SER A 202 0.55 -36.17 -33.26
C SER A 202 1.69 -36.78 -32.44
N ILE A 203 2.22 -36.02 -31.50
CA ILE A 203 3.24 -36.50 -30.54
C ILE A 203 2.61 -36.50 -29.15
N THR A 204 2.66 -37.64 -28.46
CA THR A 204 2.16 -37.81 -27.09
C THR A 204 3.33 -37.93 -26.11
N TYR A 205 3.36 -37.06 -25.12
CA TYR A 205 4.31 -37.05 -24.01
C TYR A 205 3.64 -37.62 -22.76
N GLN A 206 4.32 -38.50 -22.03
CA GLN A 206 3.83 -39.07 -20.77
C GLN A 206 4.59 -38.51 -19.58
N TYR A 207 3.86 -38.05 -18.58
CA TYR A 207 4.39 -37.52 -17.33
C TYR A 207 3.85 -38.33 -16.15
N PRO A 208 4.72 -38.92 -15.29
CA PRO A 208 4.27 -39.45 -14.02
C PRO A 208 3.88 -38.29 -13.10
N ALA A 209 2.74 -38.41 -12.42
CA ALA A 209 2.26 -37.44 -11.45
C ALA A 209 2.01 -38.12 -10.10
N SER A 210 2.15 -37.36 -9.01
CA SER A 210 1.77 -37.79 -7.66
C SER A 210 0.58 -37.00 -7.15
N ASP A 211 0.53 -35.69 -7.46
CA ASP A 211 -0.44 -34.77 -6.87
C ASP A 211 -0.96 -33.73 -7.87
N SER A 212 -2.13 -33.16 -7.56
CA SER A 212 -2.79 -32.09 -8.31
C SER A 212 -1.95 -30.79 -8.35
N GLY A 213 -2.23 -29.92 -9.33
CA GLY A 213 -1.42 -28.70 -9.55
C GLY A 213 -0.14 -28.98 -10.32
N PHE A 214 -0.21 -29.82 -11.36
CA PHE A 214 0.94 -30.29 -12.13
C PHE A 214 1.22 -29.36 -13.32
N TYR A 215 2.39 -28.72 -13.33
CA TYR A 215 2.83 -27.80 -14.38
C TYR A 215 3.58 -28.51 -15.51
N ILE A 216 3.27 -28.17 -16.76
CA ILE A 216 4.02 -28.55 -17.95
C ILE A 216 4.39 -27.27 -18.70
N GLY A 217 5.69 -26.99 -18.82
CA GLY A 217 6.23 -25.85 -19.56
C GLY A 217 6.77 -26.23 -20.94
N ASP A 218 7.45 -25.28 -21.57
CA ASP A 218 8.10 -25.41 -22.89
C ASP A 218 7.13 -25.84 -24.01
N LEU A 219 5.86 -25.43 -23.90
CA LEU A 219 4.84 -25.61 -24.93
C LEU A 219 4.98 -24.55 -26.04
N GLU A 220 4.36 -24.81 -27.18
CA GLU A 220 4.33 -23.85 -28.28
C GLU A 220 3.15 -22.90 -28.13
N PRO A 221 3.32 -21.59 -28.37
CA PRO A 221 2.22 -20.63 -28.42
C PRO A 221 1.16 -20.98 -29.46
N GLU A 222 -0.07 -20.53 -29.23
CA GLU A 222 -1.22 -20.65 -30.15
C GLU A 222 -1.46 -22.09 -30.66
N THR A 223 -1.17 -23.09 -29.82
CA THR A 223 -1.21 -24.50 -30.20
C THR A 223 -2.25 -25.24 -29.36
N GLN A 224 -3.03 -26.10 -30.02
CA GLN A 224 -3.99 -26.97 -29.36
C GLN A 224 -3.30 -28.24 -28.85
N TYR A 225 -3.57 -28.57 -27.59
CA TYR A 225 -3.14 -29.81 -26.95
C TYR A 225 -4.34 -30.60 -26.45
N GLY A 226 -4.33 -31.92 -26.69
CA GLY A 226 -5.20 -32.85 -25.98
C GLY A 226 -4.47 -33.36 -24.74
N VAL A 227 -5.15 -33.44 -23.61
CA VAL A 227 -4.57 -33.94 -22.36
C VAL A 227 -5.45 -35.02 -21.76
N LYS A 228 -4.82 -36.10 -21.29
CA LYS A 228 -5.46 -37.20 -20.59
C LYS A 228 -4.82 -37.40 -19.22
N LEU A 229 -5.62 -37.49 -18.16
CA LEU A 229 -5.20 -37.96 -16.85
C LEU A 229 -5.68 -39.40 -16.68
N ILE A 230 -4.76 -40.28 -16.25
CA ILE A 230 -5.02 -41.69 -15.96
C ILE A 230 -4.67 -41.91 -14.49
N GLU A 231 -5.63 -42.41 -13.72
CA GLU A 231 -5.45 -42.82 -12.32
C GLU A 231 -5.63 -44.33 -12.23
N CYS A 232 -4.63 -45.04 -11.71
CA CYS A 232 -4.66 -46.50 -11.59
C CYS A 232 -4.35 -46.95 -10.18
N ASN A 233 -4.99 -48.04 -9.76
CA ASN A 233 -4.61 -48.81 -8.58
C ASN A 233 -4.74 -50.32 -8.85
N GLN A 234 -4.68 -51.13 -7.80
CA GLN A 234 -4.74 -52.59 -7.91
C GLN A 234 -6.07 -53.13 -8.48
N LEU A 235 -7.16 -52.36 -8.42
CA LEU A 235 -8.47 -52.77 -8.94
C LEU A 235 -8.63 -52.45 -10.44
N GLY A 236 -8.17 -51.28 -10.88
CA GLY A 236 -8.35 -50.83 -12.26
C GLY A 236 -7.81 -49.41 -12.45
N CYS A 237 -8.24 -48.78 -13.55
CA CYS A 237 -7.92 -47.38 -13.85
C CYS A 237 -9.17 -46.61 -14.25
N ASP A 238 -9.20 -45.30 -13.96
CA ASP A 238 -10.10 -44.32 -14.58
C ASP A 238 -9.27 -43.38 -15.47
N GLU A 239 -9.91 -42.83 -16.51
CA GLU A 239 -9.29 -41.86 -17.41
C GLU A 239 -10.22 -40.69 -17.74
N LYS A 240 -9.67 -39.47 -17.76
CA LYS A 240 -10.37 -38.25 -18.20
C LYS A 240 -9.53 -37.51 -19.22
N THR A 241 -10.19 -36.98 -20.25
CA THR A 241 -9.53 -36.24 -21.34
C THR A 241 -10.25 -34.93 -21.60
N PHE A 242 -9.49 -33.87 -21.90
CA PHE A 242 -10.01 -32.63 -22.47
C PHE A 242 -8.94 -32.01 -23.39
N SER A 243 -9.25 -30.88 -24.04
CA SER A 243 -8.28 -30.12 -24.84
C SER A 243 -8.21 -28.66 -24.40
N PHE A 244 -7.03 -28.05 -24.52
CA PHE A 244 -6.82 -26.62 -24.27
C PHE A 244 -5.92 -26.02 -25.37
N ASN A 245 -5.91 -24.69 -25.45
CA ASN A 245 -5.03 -23.93 -26.34
C ASN A 245 -4.08 -23.07 -25.51
N THR A 246 -2.80 -23.07 -25.84
CA THR A 246 -1.85 -22.08 -25.32
C THR A 246 -2.16 -20.68 -25.86
N LEU A 247 -1.71 -19.66 -25.14
CA LEU A 247 -1.97 -18.26 -25.50
C LEU A 247 -1.04 -17.78 -26.62
N SER A 248 -1.34 -16.61 -27.20
CA SER A 248 -0.44 -15.93 -28.15
C SER A 248 0.88 -15.55 -27.48
N SER A 249 1.97 -15.61 -28.25
CA SER A 249 3.34 -15.39 -27.74
C SER A 249 3.48 -14.05 -27.01
N ARG A 250 4.23 -14.07 -25.91
CA ARG A 250 4.46 -12.92 -25.04
C ARG A 250 5.95 -12.59 -24.98
N LEU A 251 6.25 -11.31 -24.78
CA LEU A 251 7.58 -10.87 -24.45
C LEU A 251 7.82 -11.09 -22.96
N SER A 252 8.96 -11.67 -22.60
CA SER A 252 9.36 -11.81 -21.20
C SER A 252 10.38 -10.75 -20.81
N TYR A 253 10.09 -10.07 -19.70
CA TYR A 253 10.97 -9.07 -19.13
C TYR A 253 12.19 -9.72 -18.42
N ASN A 254 11.97 -10.70 -17.55
CA ASN A 254 13.00 -11.17 -16.63
C ASN A 254 13.85 -12.35 -17.16
N ASP A 255 13.42 -13.08 -18.19
CA ASP A 255 14.09 -14.35 -18.59
C ASP A 255 15.49 -14.15 -19.18
N SER A 256 15.78 -12.96 -19.72
CA SER A 256 17.11 -12.63 -20.25
C SER A 256 18.15 -12.28 -19.17
N ARG A 257 17.70 -12.10 -17.91
CA ARG A 257 18.59 -11.70 -16.81
C ARG A 257 19.41 -12.88 -16.30
N LYS A 258 20.65 -12.58 -15.90
CA LYS A 258 21.54 -13.58 -15.33
C LYS A 258 21.03 -14.03 -13.96
N ALA A 259 20.53 -15.26 -13.86
CA ALA A 259 20.01 -15.81 -12.61
C ALA A 259 21.10 -15.90 -11.52
N VAL A 260 20.90 -15.20 -10.40
CA VAL A 260 21.68 -15.33 -9.16
C VAL A 260 21.08 -16.44 -8.30
N ASN A 261 21.90 -17.26 -7.64
CA ASN A 261 21.39 -18.28 -6.72
C ASN A 261 21.37 -17.74 -5.29
N HIS A 262 20.21 -17.79 -4.62
CA HIS A 262 20.07 -17.40 -3.22
C HIS A 262 19.92 -18.61 -2.27
N LEU A 263 19.70 -19.82 -2.80
CA LEU A 263 19.42 -21.01 -1.98
C LEU A 263 20.68 -21.79 -1.59
N VAL A 264 20.69 -22.28 -0.35
CA VAL A 264 21.62 -23.32 0.13
C VAL A 264 20.97 -24.69 -0.08
N GLY A 265 21.62 -25.59 -0.82
CA GLY A 265 21.02 -26.88 -1.21
C GLY A 265 21.32 -27.30 -2.66
N ASN A 266 20.70 -28.38 -3.14
CA ASN A 266 20.86 -28.87 -4.51
C ASN A 266 19.81 -28.28 -5.48
N LEU A 267 18.74 -27.68 -4.98
CA LEU A 267 17.87 -26.78 -5.73
C LEU A 267 18.54 -25.39 -5.78
N LYS A 268 18.79 -24.91 -6.99
CA LYS A 268 19.38 -23.59 -7.22
C LYS A 268 18.32 -22.67 -7.83
N ALA A 269 18.03 -21.55 -7.18
CA ALA A 269 17.02 -20.61 -7.65
C ALA A 269 17.40 -19.17 -7.32
N ASN A 270 16.96 -18.26 -8.19
CA ASN A 270 16.84 -16.85 -7.86
C ASN A 270 15.58 -16.64 -7.04
N ILE A 271 15.68 -15.84 -5.98
CA ILE A 271 14.59 -15.51 -5.08
C ILE A 271 14.45 -13.99 -5.06
N ALA A 272 13.23 -13.50 -5.27
CA ALA A 272 12.87 -12.10 -5.08
C ALA A 272 11.59 -12.00 -4.26
N LEU A 273 11.44 -10.91 -3.51
CA LEU A 273 10.26 -10.63 -2.69
C LEU A 273 9.71 -9.27 -3.10
N ALA A 274 8.64 -9.29 -3.89
CA ALA A 274 8.06 -8.07 -4.42
C ALA A 274 7.15 -7.41 -3.38
N GLN A 275 7.65 -6.32 -2.79
CA GLN A 275 6.87 -5.41 -1.94
C GLN A 275 6.60 -4.11 -2.68
N THR A 276 7.63 -3.26 -2.83
CA THR A 276 7.59 -2.11 -3.74
C THR A 276 8.20 -2.45 -5.09
N HIS A 277 9.15 -3.39 -5.14
CA HIS A 277 9.90 -3.76 -6.35
C HIS A 277 10.16 -5.27 -6.41
N THR A 278 10.12 -5.85 -7.61
CA THR A 278 10.50 -7.24 -7.89
C THR A 278 12.01 -7.48 -7.89
N SER A 279 12.83 -6.42 -7.78
CA SER A 279 14.29 -6.49 -7.77
C SER A 279 14.88 -6.63 -6.35
N VAL A 280 14.04 -6.76 -5.33
CA VAL A 280 14.45 -6.96 -3.93
C VAL A 280 14.67 -8.44 -3.65
N ALA A 281 15.85 -8.77 -3.14
CA ALA A 281 16.25 -10.12 -2.77
C ALA A 281 16.21 -10.33 -1.24
N PRO A 282 16.29 -11.57 -0.74
CA PRO A 282 16.39 -11.85 0.70
C PRO A 282 17.59 -11.16 1.38
N TYR A 283 18.72 -11.06 0.67
CA TYR A 283 19.96 -10.40 1.10
C TYR A 283 20.75 -9.86 -0.10
N GLY A 284 21.81 -9.10 0.16
CA GLY A 284 22.71 -8.56 -0.87
C GLY A 284 22.22 -7.25 -1.52
N ASN A 285 21.07 -6.72 -1.10
CA ASN A 285 20.49 -5.49 -1.67
C ASN A 285 21.38 -4.26 -1.48
N ASP A 286 22.17 -4.22 -0.39
CA ASP A 286 23.11 -3.13 -0.11
C ASP A 286 24.16 -2.95 -1.23
N GLU A 287 24.59 -4.03 -1.88
CA GLU A 287 25.60 -3.99 -2.96
C GLU A 287 25.06 -3.30 -4.22
N LEU A 288 23.75 -3.32 -4.41
CA LEU A 288 23.04 -2.71 -5.54
C LEU A 288 22.40 -1.37 -5.18
N ASN A 289 22.51 -0.92 -3.92
CA ASN A 289 21.72 0.17 -3.35
C ASN A 289 20.20 -0.03 -3.52
N HIS A 290 19.73 -1.28 -3.47
CA HIS A 290 18.31 -1.61 -3.49
C HIS A 290 17.72 -1.56 -2.07
N PRO A 291 16.39 -1.39 -1.91
CA PRO A 291 15.78 -1.44 -0.59
C PRO A 291 15.88 -2.86 -0.01
N ASN A 292 15.99 -2.95 1.31
CA ASN A 292 15.83 -4.18 2.07
C ASN A 292 14.34 -4.52 2.23
N LEU A 293 14.03 -5.71 2.76
CA LEU A 293 12.65 -6.13 3.01
C LEU A 293 12.01 -5.23 4.08
N VAL A 294 10.88 -4.61 3.78
CA VAL A 294 10.12 -3.84 4.77
C VAL A 294 9.42 -4.82 5.70
N MET A 295 9.61 -4.67 7.01
CA MET A 295 8.90 -5.49 7.98
C MET A 295 7.39 -5.26 7.94
N ASP A 296 6.64 -6.29 8.34
CA ASP A 296 5.20 -6.21 8.54
C ASP A 296 4.47 -5.66 7.30
N ARG A 297 4.96 -6.05 6.13
CA ARG A 297 4.41 -5.70 4.82
C ARG A 297 4.39 -6.94 3.94
N GLU A 298 3.22 -7.25 3.41
CA GLU A 298 3.03 -8.40 2.52
C GLU A 298 3.96 -8.33 1.30
N ALA A 299 4.33 -9.50 0.79
CA ALA A 299 5.24 -9.63 -0.34
C ALA A 299 4.79 -10.75 -1.27
N LEU A 300 4.99 -10.57 -2.58
CA LEU A 300 4.93 -11.69 -3.51
C LEU A 300 6.30 -12.36 -3.56
N LEU A 301 6.39 -13.60 -3.09
CA LEU A 301 7.58 -14.43 -3.26
C LEU A 301 7.66 -14.88 -4.72
N LEU A 302 8.78 -14.59 -5.36
CA LEU A 302 9.10 -15.00 -6.73
C LEU A 302 10.32 -15.92 -6.69
N VAL A 303 10.18 -17.10 -7.28
CA VAL A 303 11.22 -18.13 -7.31
C VAL A 303 11.47 -18.53 -8.75
N THR A 304 12.68 -18.26 -9.25
CA THR A 304 13.09 -18.66 -10.61
C THR A 304 14.18 -19.73 -10.51
N PRO A 305 13.82 -21.02 -10.59
CA PRO A 305 14.78 -22.11 -10.56
C PRO A 305 15.74 -22.06 -11.75
N LYS A 306 17.01 -22.41 -11.52
CA LYS A 306 18.01 -22.58 -12.59
C LYS A 306 17.86 -23.91 -13.32
N GLY A 307 17.24 -24.90 -12.68
CA GLY A 307 17.00 -26.21 -13.26
C GLY A 307 15.67 -26.25 -14.01
N GLN A 308 15.64 -26.95 -15.14
CA GLN A 308 14.42 -27.22 -15.89
C GLN A 308 13.65 -28.42 -15.33
N ASN A 309 12.48 -28.70 -15.92
CA ASN A 309 11.63 -29.85 -15.65
C ASN A 309 11.13 -29.93 -14.19
N ILE A 310 10.63 -28.81 -13.69
CA ILE A 310 9.93 -28.72 -12.41
C ILE A 310 8.44 -28.72 -12.75
N ASN A 311 7.73 -29.72 -12.27
CA ASN A 311 6.28 -29.82 -12.46
C ASN A 311 5.52 -29.28 -11.24
N GLN A 312 6.12 -29.36 -10.06
CA GLN A 312 5.59 -28.83 -8.82
C GLN A 312 6.74 -28.31 -7.96
N LEU A 313 6.49 -27.22 -7.26
CA LEU A 313 7.41 -26.59 -6.32
C LEU A 313 6.66 -26.28 -5.04
N TRP A 314 7.15 -26.75 -3.91
CA TRP A 314 6.61 -26.47 -2.59
C TRP A 314 7.53 -25.54 -1.82
N VAL A 315 6.94 -24.75 -0.93
CA VAL A 315 7.66 -24.00 0.09
C VAL A 315 7.08 -24.32 1.47
N ASP A 316 7.95 -24.74 2.38
CA ASP A 316 7.68 -24.85 3.80
C ASP A 316 8.10 -23.52 4.45
N VAL A 317 7.15 -22.88 5.12
CA VAL A 317 7.34 -21.59 5.79
C VAL A 317 7.48 -21.82 7.28
N GLU A 318 8.54 -21.28 7.88
CA GLU A 318 8.79 -21.30 9.32
C GLU A 318 8.97 -19.86 9.82
N LEU A 319 8.48 -19.59 11.03
CA LEU A 319 8.67 -18.32 11.73
C LEU A 319 9.15 -18.61 13.16
N ASP A 320 10.30 -18.08 13.54
CA ASP A 320 10.94 -18.33 14.84
C ASP A 320 11.14 -19.83 15.13
N GLY A 321 11.40 -20.61 14.06
CA GLY A 321 11.54 -22.07 14.11
C GLY A 321 10.23 -22.85 14.26
N VAL A 322 9.07 -22.18 14.24
CA VAL A 322 7.75 -22.82 14.25
C VAL A 322 7.23 -22.93 12.83
N SER A 323 6.81 -24.13 12.42
CA SER A 323 6.21 -24.35 11.10
C SER A 323 4.87 -23.62 10.99
N VAL A 324 4.76 -22.74 10.00
CA VAL A 324 3.52 -22.08 9.58
C VAL A 324 2.71 -22.99 8.66
N GLY A 325 3.40 -23.70 7.75
CA GLY A 325 2.79 -24.68 6.86
C GLY A 325 3.62 -24.95 5.61
N ARG A 326 3.17 -25.94 4.83
CA ARG A 326 3.71 -26.27 3.50
C ARG A 326 2.71 -25.84 2.44
N PHE A 327 3.19 -25.09 1.45
CA PHE A 327 2.36 -24.51 0.40
C PHE A 327 2.86 -24.95 -0.98
N LEU A 328 1.94 -25.36 -1.85
CA LEU A 328 2.24 -25.52 -3.28
C LEU A 328 2.34 -24.13 -3.91
N MET A 329 3.46 -23.86 -4.60
CA MET A 329 3.67 -22.59 -5.28
C MET A 329 2.87 -22.54 -6.58
N HIS A 330 2.39 -21.34 -6.94
CA HIS A 330 1.76 -21.11 -8.23
C HIS A 330 2.80 -21.22 -9.35
N PRO A 331 2.49 -21.96 -10.43
CA PRO A 331 3.44 -22.17 -11.52
C PRO A 331 3.60 -20.93 -12.39
N PRO A 332 4.59 -20.93 -13.30
CA PRO A 332 4.81 -19.81 -14.23
C PRO A 332 3.61 -19.47 -15.12
N SER A 333 2.75 -20.44 -15.45
CA SER A 333 1.50 -20.19 -16.19
C SER A 333 0.45 -19.42 -15.38
N ALA A 334 0.58 -19.41 -14.05
CA ALA A 334 -0.29 -18.70 -13.10
C ALA A 334 0.36 -17.41 -12.56
N LEU A 335 1.40 -16.89 -13.23
CA LEU A 335 1.98 -15.61 -12.83
C LEU A 335 0.94 -14.47 -12.93
N PRO A 336 0.93 -13.55 -11.95
CA PRO A 336 0.14 -12.34 -12.02
C PRO A 336 0.38 -11.54 -13.31
N ASP A 337 -0.69 -10.92 -13.82
CA ASP A 337 -0.65 -10.09 -15.03
C ASP A 337 0.02 -8.73 -14.76
N THR A 338 0.30 -7.98 -15.82
CA THR A 338 0.88 -6.63 -15.75
C THR A 338 -0.20 -5.56 -15.75
N ASP A 339 0.18 -4.31 -15.48
CA ASP A 339 -0.67 -3.15 -15.68
C ASP A 339 -0.67 -2.60 -17.12
N GLN A 340 -0.25 -3.42 -18.10
CA GLN A 340 -0.18 -3.03 -19.49
C GLN A 340 -1.57 -2.75 -20.10
N LEU A 341 -1.66 -1.65 -20.85
CA LEU A 341 -2.84 -1.29 -21.63
C LEU A 341 -2.99 -2.16 -22.88
N ASP A 342 -4.23 -2.43 -23.29
CA ASP A 342 -4.51 -3.09 -24.58
C ASP A 342 -4.56 -2.07 -25.72
N ASN A 343 -3.43 -1.90 -26.43
CA ASN A 343 -3.25 -0.91 -27.48
C ASN A 343 -2.65 -1.49 -28.78
N GLY A 344 -2.72 -2.81 -28.96
CA GLY A 344 -2.21 -3.52 -30.14
C GLY A 344 -0.70 -3.80 -30.14
N LYS A 345 0.03 -3.39 -29.09
CA LYS A 345 1.42 -3.77 -28.86
C LYS A 345 1.55 -5.20 -28.31
N SER A 346 2.75 -5.77 -28.43
CA SER A 346 3.08 -7.10 -27.88
C SER A 346 2.77 -7.17 -26.38
N LYS A 347 2.16 -8.27 -25.94
CA LYS A 347 1.92 -8.49 -24.51
C LYS A 347 3.22 -8.81 -23.80
N VAL A 348 3.47 -8.15 -22.67
CA VAL A 348 4.67 -8.34 -21.86
C VAL A 348 4.27 -9.04 -20.56
N MET A 349 5.02 -10.07 -20.18
CA MET A 349 4.89 -10.75 -18.90
C MET A 349 6.19 -10.67 -18.10
N PHE A 350 6.10 -10.94 -16.80
CA PHE A 350 7.27 -10.85 -15.93
C PHE A 350 8.34 -11.90 -16.28
N SER A 351 7.98 -13.18 -16.36
CA SER A 351 8.93 -14.29 -16.64
C SER A 351 8.19 -15.53 -17.11
N HIS A 352 8.75 -16.35 -18.01
CA HIS A 352 8.18 -17.67 -18.31
C HIS A 352 8.59 -18.76 -17.30
N HIS A 353 9.42 -18.42 -16.31
CA HIS A 353 10.08 -19.41 -15.45
C HIS A 353 9.91 -19.14 -13.94
N ALA A 354 9.33 -18.01 -13.56
CA ALA A 354 9.13 -17.65 -12.16
C ALA A 354 7.88 -18.32 -11.58
N TRP A 355 8.06 -19.05 -10.50
CA TRP A 355 7.01 -19.53 -9.60
C TRP A 355 6.69 -18.43 -8.60
N ASN A 356 5.46 -18.42 -8.06
CA ASN A 356 5.06 -17.39 -7.12
C ASN A 356 4.21 -17.88 -5.95
N LEU A 357 4.27 -17.17 -4.83
CA LEU A 357 3.40 -17.37 -3.67
C LEU A 357 3.24 -16.05 -2.90
N PRO A 358 2.03 -15.59 -2.56
CA PRO A 358 1.86 -14.45 -1.66
C PRO A 358 2.28 -14.83 -0.23
N LEU A 359 3.12 -14.00 0.39
CA LEU A 359 3.50 -14.11 1.80
C LEU A 359 2.72 -13.08 2.62
N SER A 360 2.08 -13.56 3.69
CA SER A 360 1.37 -12.69 4.63
C SER A 360 2.32 -11.67 5.27
N TRP A 361 1.82 -10.46 5.50
CA TRP A 361 2.57 -9.41 6.20
C TRP A 361 3.07 -9.87 7.58
N GLU A 362 2.29 -10.72 8.28
CA GLU A 362 2.64 -11.27 9.61
C GLU A 362 3.89 -12.16 9.60
N TRP A 363 4.20 -12.74 8.43
CA TRP A 363 5.37 -13.61 8.23
C TRP A 363 6.61 -12.80 7.85
N MET A 364 6.43 -11.58 7.34
CA MET A 364 7.49 -10.73 6.79
C MET A 364 8.24 -9.97 7.89
N LYS A 365 8.95 -10.71 8.74
CA LYS A 365 9.76 -10.17 9.84
C LYS A 365 10.95 -11.08 10.19
N PRO A 366 11.93 -10.58 10.96
CA PRO A 366 13.04 -11.39 11.47
C PRO A 366 12.52 -12.67 12.15
N GLY A 367 13.17 -13.80 11.87
CA GLY A 367 12.71 -15.13 12.26
C GLY A 367 12.10 -15.96 11.11
N LEU A 368 11.78 -15.33 9.97
CA LEU A 368 11.27 -16.01 8.77
C LEU A 368 12.32 -16.95 8.16
N ALA A 369 11.96 -18.20 7.92
CA ALA A 369 12.75 -19.15 7.11
C ALA A 369 11.87 -19.80 6.04
N LEU A 370 12.46 -20.08 4.88
CA LEU A 370 11.79 -20.68 3.73
C LEU A 370 12.58 -21.90 3.24
N ARG A 371 11.94 -23.08 3.19
CA ARG A 371 12.54 -24.28 2.59
C ARG A 371 11.76 -24.68 1.35
N PHE A 372 12.46 -24.86 0.25
CA PHE A 372 11.90 -25.18 -1.05
C PHE A 372 12.16 -26.64 -1.38
N SER A 373 11.17 -27.34 -1.92
CA SER A 373 11.33 -28.69 -2.48
C SER A 373 10.58 -28.83 -3.79
N ASP A 374 11.08 -29.64 -4.72
CA ASP A 374 10.41 -29.91 -6.00
C ASP A 374 10.04 -31.38 -6.20
N ASN A 375 9.33 -31.68 -7.29
CA ASN A 375 8.88 -33.04 -7.62
C ASN A 375 10.01 -34.03 -7.95
N ARG A 376 11.27 -33.60 -7.88
CA ARG A 376 12.47 -34.43 -8.03
C ARG A 376 13.24 -34.58 -6.71
N ASN A 377 12.64 -34.16 -5.59
CA ASN A 377 13.25 -34.13 -4.26
C ASN A 377 14.55 -33.31 -4.22
N ARG A 378 14.65 -32.26 -5.05
CA ARG A 378 15.69 -31.24 -4.87
C ARG A 378 15.20 -30.26 -3.82
N GLU A 379 16.12 -29.85 -2.96
CA GLU A 379 15.84 -28.99 -1.82
C GLU A 379 16.77 -27.77 -1.82
N GLY A 380 16.23 -26.64 -1.37
CA GLY A 380 16.99 -25.42 -1.17
C GLY A 380 16.40 -24.59 -0.03
N GLU A 381 17.25 -23.97 0.77
CA GLU A 381 16.83 -23.29 1.99
C GLU A 381 17.29 -21.83 2.01
N LEU A 382 16.41 -20.99 2.59
CA LEU A 382 16.71 -19.70 3.17
C LEU A 382 16.48 -19.77 4.69
N SER A 383 17.54 -19.87 5.49
CA SER A 383 17.47 -19.82 6.95
C SER A 383 17.18 -18.39 7.44
N GLN A 384 16.67 -18.29 8.67
CA GLN A 384 16.23 -17.03 9.28
C GLN A 384 17.29 -15.92 9.36
N ASP A 385 18.57 -16.29 9.46
CA ASP A 385 19.70 -15.37 9.53
C ASP A 385 20.13 -14.81 8.17
N MET A 386 19.59 -15.35 7.07
CA MET A 386 19.89 -14.87 5.72
C MET A 386 18.97 -13.74 5.25
N PHE A 387 17.87 -13.44 5.95
CA PHE A 387 17.00 -12.33 5.56
C PHE A 387 17.51 -11.00 6.13
N VAL A 388 17.56 -9.97 5.28
CA VAL A 388 17.89 -8.61 5.69
C VAL A 388 16.64 -7.74 5.62
N PHE A 389 16.10 -7.42 6.79
CA PHE A 389 14.96 -6.52 6.93
C PHE A 389 15.40 -5.08 7.18
N GLY A 390 14.65 -4.13 6.64
CA GLY A 390 14.50 -2.79 7.18
C GLY A 390 13.36 -2.75 8.21
N GLY A 391 13.12 -1.59 8.83
CA GLY A 391 12.06 -1.46 9.81
C GLY A 391 10.65 -1.62 9.23
N ALA A 392 9.65 -1.32 10.05
CA ALA A 392 8.24 -1.21 9.70
C ALA A 392 7.79 0.26 9.81
N PRO A 393 8.24 1.17 8.92
CA PRO A 393 7.99 2.59 9.10
C PRO A 393 6.52 2.94 8.95
N GLU A 394 6.08 3.90 9.73
CA GLU A 394 4.75 4.50 9.62
C GLU A 394 4.86 5.91 9.03
N LEU A 395 3.90 6.28 8.17
CA LEU A 395 3.82 7.62 7.59
C LEU A 395 2.41 8.19 7.75
N VAL A 396 2.31 9.40 8.31
CA VAL A 396 1.07 10.19 8.33
C VAL A 396 1.18 11.33 7.31
N ILE A 397 0.19 11.43 6.42
CA ILE A 397 0.04 12.53 5.46
C ILE A 397 -1.29 13.25 5.71
N GLN A 398 -1.22 14.49 6.16
CA GLN A 398 -2.38 15.36 6.33
C GLN A 398 -2.65 16.16 5.06
N ASN A 399 -3.91 16.32 4.67
CA ASN A 399 -4.29 17.03 3.45
C ASN A 399 -5.20 18.22 3.76
N ILE A 400 -4.85 19.42 3.30
CA ILE A 400 -5.66 20.63 3.51
C ILE A 400 -5.74 21.53 2.26
N ASP A 401 -6.93 22.04 1.93
CA ASP A 401 -7.14 23.03 0.86
C ASP A 401 -7.27 24.45 1.43
N ILE A 402 -6.36 25.34 1.04
CA ILE A 402 -6.19 26.67 1.64
C ILE A 402 -6.50 27.77 0.62
N GLY A 403 -7.41 28.67 0.98
CA GLY A 403 -7.69 29.91 0.26
C GLY A 403 -7.34 31.14 1.10
N MET A 404 -6.36 31.93 0.66
CA MET A 404 -5.89 33.13 1.36
C MET A 404 -6.38 34.40 0.66
N LEU A 405 -7.33 35.11 1.28
CA LEU A 405 -8.05 36.27 0.72
C LEU A 405 -8.84 35.94 -0.57
N VAL A 406 -9.15 34.66 -0.72
CA VAL A 406 -9.94 34.03 -1.77
C VAL A 406 -10.41 32.68 -1.24
N GLU A 407 -11.52 32.14 -1.74
CA GLU A 407 -12.02 30.82 -1.37
C GLU A 407 -10.95 29.73 -1.66
N PRO A 408 -10.98 28.55 -1.01
CA PRO A 408 -10.16 27.40 -1.41
C PRO A 408 -10.41 26.98 -2.87
N ARG A 409 -9.48 26.22 -3.46
CA ARG A 409 -9.52 25.91 -4.90
C ARG A 409 -10.56 24.85 -5.25
N ASN A 410 -10.89 23.96 -4.30
CA ASN A 410 -11.79 22.82 -4.48
C ASN A 410 -11.35 21.88 -5.62
N GLN A 411 -10.05 21.64 -5.72
CA GLN A 411 -9.42 20.76 -6.73
C GLN A 411 -8.35 19.90 -6.05
N TYR A 412 -8.79 18.94 -5.25
CA TYR A 412 -7.91 18.07 -4.44
C TYR A 412 -8.27 16.59 -4.68
N ASP A 413 -7.68 16.00 -5.73
CA ASP A 413 -7.99 14.64 -6.17
C ASP A 413 -7.71 13.58 -5.09
N MET A 414 -6.64 13.75 -4.31
CA MET A 414 -6.32 12.86 -3.18
C MET A 414 -7.46 12.81 -2.17
N ILE A 415 -8.01 13.96 -1.75
CA ILE A 415 -9.16 13.99 -0.84
C ILE A 415 -10.39 13.39 -1.51
N ASN A 416 -10.63 13.68 -2.79
CA ASN A 416 -11.80 13.18 -3.52
C ASN A 416 -11.78 11.67 -3.76
N ASN A 417 -10.61 11.03 -3.84
CA ASN A 417 -10.45 9.59 -4.12
C ASN A 417 -9.46 8.91 -3.15
N MET A 418 -9.53 9.29 -1.88
CA MET A 418 -8.51 8.99 -0.86
C MET A 418 -8.21 7.51 -0.72
N GLU A 419 -9.22 6.64 -0.76
CA GLU A 419 -9.02 5.19 -0.59
C GLU A 419 -8.17 4.62 -1.74
N GLN A 420 -8.48 5.00 -2.98
CA GLN A 420 -7.78 4.52 -4.17
C GLN A 420 -6.37 5.11 -4.27
N LEU A 421 -6.26 6.43 -4.10
CA LEU A 421 -5.00 7.14 -4.31
C LEU A 421 -4.01 6.90 -3.17
N ALA A 422 -4.46 6.84 -1.90
CA ALA A 422 -3.59 6.43 -0.80
C ALA A 422 -3.06 5.01 -1.02
N THR A 423 -3.93 4.06 -1.39
CA THR A 423 -3.50 2.67 -1.58
C THR A 423 -2.52 2.52 -2.74
N ASP A 424 -2.70 3.22 -3.86
CA ASP A 424 -1.72 3.18 -4.96
C ASP A 424 -0.40 3.83 -4.56
N TYR A 425 -0.42 4.97 -3.84
CA TYR A 425 0.82 5.60 -3.39
C TYR A 425 1.59 4.72 -2.39
N PHE A 426 0.89 4.00 -1.51
CA PHE A 426 1.49 3.00 -0.60
C PHE A 426 2.31 1.94 -1.35
N GLN A 427 1.89 1.55 -2.56
CA GLN A 427 2.66 0.60 -3.39
C GLN A 427 4.01 1.16 -3.85
N LYS A 428 4.20 2.49 -3.89
CA LYS A 428 5.40 3.13 -4.45
C LYS A 428 6.49 3.41 -3.42
N ILE A 429 6.15 3.45 -2.13
CA ILE A 429 7.07 3.84 -1.05
C ILE A 429 7.27 2.71 -0.02
N PRO A 430 8.45 2.60 0.63
CA PRO A 430 8.81 1.46 1.47
C PRO A 430 8.36 1.63 2.94
N VAL A 431 7.06 1.82 3.16
CA VAL A 431 6.43 1.92 4.50
C VAL A 431 5.62 0.66 4.83
N SER A 432 5.46 0.36 6.11
CA SER A 432 4.61 -0.76 6.59
C SER A 432 3.18 -0.30 6.84
N LYS A 433 2.99 0.92 7.34
CA LYS A 433 1.69 1.57 7.51
C LYS A 433 1.68 2.99 6.96
N MET A 434 0.60 3.37 6.28
CA MET A 434 0.36 4.74 5.85
C MET A 434 -1.02 5.21 6.26
N VAL A 435 -1.08 6.41 6.84
CA VAL A 435 -2.30 7.13 7.19
C VAL A 435 -2.41 8.35 6.28
N VAL A 436 -3.51 8.46 5.55
CA VAL A 436 -3.88 9.65 4.79
C VAL A 436 -5.12 10.25 5.42
N ALA A 437 -4.99 11.50 5.87
CA ALA A 437 -5.99 12.18 6.67
C ALA A 437 -6.44 13.49 6.01
N ASP A 438 -7.65 13.92 6.36
CA ASP A 438 -8.34 15.06 5.76
C ASP A 438 -8.46 16.19 6.78
N TYR A 439 -8.27 17.42 6.33
CA TYR A 439 -8.59 18.63 7.06
C TYR A 439 -9.66 19.43 6.34
N THR A 440 -10.58 20.03 7.10
CA THR A 440 -11.61 20.90 6.52
C THR A 440 -10.97 22.03 5.70
N PRO A 441 -11.50 22.35 4.50
CA PRO A 441 -11.00 23.47 3.70
C PRO A 441 -10.99 24.78 4.48
N LEU A 442 -9.92 25.56 4.32
CA LEU A 442 -9.66 26.76 5.12
C LEU A 442 -9.73 28.03 4.26
N HIS A 443 -10.77 28.85 4.47
CA HIS A 443 -10.92 30.16 3.83
C HIS A 443 -10.50 31.29 4.79
N LEU A 444 -9.37 31.93 4.49
CA LEU A 444 -8.83 33.04 5.27
C LEU A 444 -9.25 34.38 4.68
N ARG A 445 -10.29 35.00 5.24
CA ARG A 445 -10.77 36.33 4.81
C ARG A 445 -9.90 37.48 5.32
N LYS A 446 -9.13 37.24 6.39
CA LYS A 446 -8.15 38.14 6.99
C LYS A 446 -6.87 37.33 7.22
N VAL A 447 -5.73 37.91 6.86
CA VAL A 447 -4.40 37.31 7.04
C VAL A 447 -3.52 38.29 7.80
N THR A 448 -2.99 37.88 8.96
CA THR A 448 -1.99 38.62 9.73
C THR A 448 -0.65 37.89 9.61
N LEU A 449 0.34 38.56 9.04
CA LEU A 449 1.69 38.01 8.89
C LEU A 449 2.50 38.17 10.19
N PRO A 450 3.54 37.33 10.43
CA PRO A 450 4.43 37.47 11.58
C PRO A 450 5.14 38.83 11.70
N ASN A 451 5.29 39.56 10.60
CA ASN A 451 5.87 40.91 10.62
C ASN A 451 4.87 42.01 11.03
N GLY A 452 3.65 41.64 11.44
CA GLY A 452 2.58 42.56 11.87
C GLY A 452 1.71 43.10 10.74
N LYS A 453 1.99 42.77 9.47
CA LYS A 453 1.17 43.24 8.34
C LYS A 453 -0.16 42.47 8.28
N VAL A 454 -1.25 43.22 8.09
CA VAL A 454 -2.61 42.66 8.03
C VAL A 454 -3.22 42.90 6.65
N TYR A 455 -3.66 41.83 6.00
CA TYR A 455 -4.37 41.87 4.72
C TYR A 455 -5.82 41.43 4.87
N THR A 456 -6.73 42.15 4.20
CA THR A 456 -8.18 41.83 4.15
C THR A 456 -8.73 41.75 2.73
N LYS A 457 -7.93 42.13 1.72
CA LYS A 457 -8.32 42.13 0.31
C LYS A 457 -7.30 41.39 -0.55
N ALA A 458 -6.06 41.82 -0.56
CA ALA A 458 -4.98 41.21 -1.32
C ALA A 458 -3.64 41.51 -0.65
N SER A 459 -2.66 40.62 -0.82
CA SER A 459 -1.27 40.87 -0.42
C SER A 459 -0.60 41.88 -1.37
N GLU A 460 0.31 42.71 -0.85
CA GLU A 460 1.08 43.69 -1.63
C GLU A 460 2.44 43.12 -2.10
N TYR A 461 2.67 41.82 -1.98
CA TYR A 461 3.88 41.17 -2.48
C TYR A 461 3.96 41.29 -4.01
N GLU A 462 5.00 41.96 -4.53
CA GLU A 462 5.03 42.43 -5.91
C GLU A 462 5.12 41.32 -6.97
N THR A 463 5.77 40.20 -6.65
CA THR A 463 6.11 39.13 -7.62
C THR A 463 5.60 37.76 -7.17
N PRO A 464 4.28 37.57 -6.98
CA PRO A 464 3.73 36.29 -6.57
C PRO A 464 3.80 35.29 -7.74
N GLY A 465 3.91 34.01 -7.43
CA GLY A 465 3.97 32.96 -8.44
C GLY A 465 3.76 31.58 -7.84
N ILE A 466 3.93 30.54 -8.66
CA ILE A 466 3.78 29.15 -8.21
C ILE A 466 4.76 28.81 -7.06
N TYR A 467 5.96 29.40 -7.10
CA TYR A 467 7.03 29.26 -6.10
C TYR A 467 7.18 30.47 -5.15
N ALA A 468 6.38 31.54 -5.28
CA ALA A 468 6.64 32.81 -4.60
C ALA A 468 5.38 33.47 -4.03
N GLY A 469 5.52 34.12 -2.86
CA GLY A 469 4.47 34.88 -2.19
C GLY A 469 4.70 34.97 -0.67
N ASP A 470 4.44 36.12 -0.06
CA ASP A 470 4.57 36.29 1.40
C ASP A 470 3.57 35.44 2.20
N MET A 471 2.32 35.37 1.73
CA MET A 471 1.28 34.51 2.31
C MET A 471 1.57 33.03 2.03
N ARG A 472 2.11 32.70 0.85
CA ARG A 472 2.53 31.33 0.52
C ARG A 472 3.49 30.78 1.57
N GLU A 473 4.54 31.53 1.89
CA GLU A 473 5.59 31.11 2.82
C GLU A 473 5.12 31.20 4.28
N SER A 474 4.69 32.38 4.72
CA SER A 474 4.41 32.62 6.14
C SER A 474 3.15 31.90 6.61
N ILE A 475 2.13 31.79 5.75
CA ILE A 475 0.81 31.26 6.14
C ILE A 475 0.64 29.82 5.69
N GLY A 476 0.72 29.55 4.39
CA GLY A 476 0.49 28.18 3.88
C GLY A 476 1.51 27.17 4.40
N LYS A 477 2.79 27.52 4.37
CA LYS A 477 3.88 26.66 4.84
C LYS A 477 4.08 26.77 6.35
N ASN A 478 4.51 27.93 6.84
CA ASN A 478 4.98 28.07 8.23
C ASN A 478 3.84 28.00 9.25
N LEU A 479 2.78 28.80 9.10
CA LEU A 479 1.66 28.77 10.05
C LEU A 479 0.86 27.47 9.95
N ILE A 480 0.42 27.09 8.75
CA ILE A 480 -0.54 26.00 8.59
C ILE A 480 0.15 24.64 8.55
N SER A 481 1.07 24.39 7.61
CA SER A 481 1.64 23.04 7.44
C SER A 481 2.55 22.64 8.59
N ILE A 482 3.51 23.50 8.95
CA ILE A 482 4.37 23.25 10.11
C ILE A 482 3.57 23.37 11.41
N GLY A 483 2.55 24.23 11.48
CA GLY A 483 1.67 24.29 12.65
C GLY A 483 0.91 22.98 12.88
N ILE A 484 0.30 22.41 11.84
CA ILE A 484 -0.36 21.10 11.91
C ILE A 484 0.64 20.01 12.35
N ASN A 485 1.83 19.98 11.75
CA ASN A 485 2.87 19.01 12.16
C ASN A 485 3.26 19.21 13.64
N ASN A 486 3.53 20.44 14.06
CA ASN A 486 3.94 20.78 15.42
C ASN A 486 2.85 20.48 16.46
N ALA A 487 1.58 20.74 16.15
CA ALA A 487 0.45 20.38 17.00
C ALA A 487 0.40 18.86 17.23
N ASN A 488 0.70 18.07 16.19
CA ASN A 488 0.79 16.61 16.28
C ASN A 488 2.10 16.12 16.94
N PHE A 489 3.04 17.01 17.23
CA PHE A 489 4.27 16.76 17.99
C PHE A 489 4.21 17.30 19.43
N GLY A 490 3.07 17.88 19.85
CA GLY A 490 2.90 18.45 21.19
C GLY A 490 3.60 19.80 21.41
N ILE A 491 4.04 20.48 20.34
CA ILE A 491 4.67 21.80 20.44
C ILE A 491 3.57 22.86 20.32
N VAL A 492 3.39 23.73 21.32
CA VAL A 492 2.28 24.69 21.36
C VAL A 492 2.54 26.01 20.65
N ASP A 493 3.79 26.47 20.58
CA ASP A 493 4.16 27.71 19.90
C ASP A 493 5.64 27.73 19.45
N THR A 494 5.93 28.60 18.47
CA THR A 494 7.28 28.87 17.95
C THR A 494 7.36 30.27 17.33
N ALA A 495 8.53 30.69 16.80
CA ALA A 495 8.63 31.92 16.02
C ALA A 495 7.76 31.86 14.75
N GLY A 496 7.18 32.99 14.33
CA GLY A 496 6.15 33.02 13.28
C GLY A 496 6.60 32.49 11.91
N ASN A 497 7.83 32.79 11.48
CA ASN A 497 8.40 32.21 10.25
C ASN A 497 9.27 30.97 10.48
N ASN A 498 9.18 30.34 11.66
CA ASN A 498 9.90 29.09 11.89
C ASN A 498 9.39 28.00 10.92
N SER A 499 10.27 27.54 10.04
CA SER A 499 10.04 26.45 9.09
C SER A 499 10.72 25.15 9.52
N SER A 500 11.30 25.10 10.71
CA SER A 500 11.97 23.91 11.25
C SER A 500 10.97 22.77 11.42
N TRP A 501 11.38 21.59 10.97
CA TRP A 501 10.64 20.35 11.12
C TRP A 501 11.43 19.40 12.03
N PRO A 502 11.08 19.33 13.33
CA PRO A 502 11.84 18.53 14.29
C PRO A 502 11.70 17.02 14.06
N ARG A 503 10.60 16.59 13.42
CA ARG A 503 10.31 15.20 13.01
C ARG A 503 10.62 14.15 14.11
N PRO A 504 9.95 14.19 15.28
CA PRO A 504 10.04 13.10 16.26
C PRO A 504 9.52 11.77 15.69
N PHE A 505 8.57 11.82 14.75
CA PHE A 505 8.11 10.71 13.92
C PHE A 505 7.71 11.24 12.53
N SER A 506 7.43 10.34 11.59
CA SER A 506 7.16 10.70 10.19
C SER A 506 5.74 11.25 9.98
N HIS A 507 5.60 12.57 10.05
CA HIS A 507 4.35 13.31 9.82
C HIS A 507 4.57 14.44 8.83
N ILE A 508 3.80 14.44 7.72
CA ILE A 508 3.90 15.41 6.64
C ILE A 508 2.54 16.06 6.42
N THR A 509 2.52 17.37 6.16
CA THR A 509 1.30 18.09 5.75
C THR A 509 1.40 18.49 4.28
N ALA A 510 0.50 17.94 3.46
CA ALA A 510 0.30 18.29 2.07
C ALA A 510 -0.85 19.28 1.91
N HIS A 511 -0.64 20.34 1.14
CA HIS A 511 -1.66 21.35 0.92
C HIS A 511 -1.78 21.78 -0.54
N ASN A 512 -3.01 22.12 -0.90
CA ASN A 512 -3.27 23.04 -1.98
C ASN A 512 -3.34 24.44 -1.39
N ASN A 513 -2.74 25.41 -2.06
CA ASN A 513 -2.68 26.76 -1.55
C ASN A 513 -2.85 27.77 -2.68
N ARG A 514 -3.79 28.71 -2.52
CA ARG A 514 -3.91 29.87 -3.41
C ARG A 514 -4.14 31.16 -2.64
N GLY A 515 -3.62 32.25 -3.18
CA GLY A 515 -3.71 33.57 -2.56
C GLY A 515 -4.12 34.66 -3.54
N ARG A 516 -4.76 35.72 -3.03
CA ARG A 516 -5.01 36.95 -3.79
C ARG A 516 -3.90 37.98 -3.52
N TYR A 517 -3.29 38.47 -4.58
CA TYR A 517 -2.16 39.42 -4.56
C TYR A 517 -2.46 40.65 -5.42
N LEU A 518 -1.77 41.75 -5.14
CA LEU A 518 -1.64 42.93 -5.99
C LEU A 518 -0.30 42.81 -6.73
N ALA A 519 -0.36 42.40 -7.99
CA ALA A 519 0.82 42.15 -8.81
C ALA A 519 0.84 43.10 -10.02
N LYS A 520 2.04 43.50 -10.44
CA LYS A 520 2.22 44.23 -11.70
C LYS A 520 2.09 43.26 -12.86
N ASP A 521 1.24 43.57 -13.82
CA ASP A 521 1.18 42.85 -15.09
C ASP A 521 2.40 43.17 -15.98
N LYS A 522 2.43 42.58 -17.19
CA LYS A 522 3.54 42.77 -18.14
C LYS A 522 3.72 44.23 -18.59
N ASP A 523 2.68 45.06 -18.46
CA ASP A 523 2.68 46.48 -18.83
C ASP A 523 2.93 47.39 -17.61
N GLY A 524 3.18 46.81 -16.44
CA GLY A 524 3.48 47.53 -15.19
C GLY A 524 2.24 48.00 -14.42
N VAL A 525 1.03 47.60 -14.83
CA VAL A 525 -0.22 47.97 -14.16
C VAL A 525 -0.47 47.01 -13.00
N VAL A 526 -0.71 47.56 -11.80
CA VAL A 526 -1.03 46.77 -10.61
C VAL A 526 -2.46 46.27 -10.71
N THR A 527 -2.65 44.96 -10.74
CA THR A 527 -3.97 44.31 -10.78
C THR A 527 -4.12 43.30 -9.63
N SER A 528 -5.36 43.02 -9.24
CA SER A 528 -5.65 41.94 -8.31
C SER A 528 -5.62 40.61 -9.05
N THR A 529 -4.73 39.71 -8.66
CA THR A 529 -4.57 38.39 -9.28
C THR A 529 -4.67 37.29 -8.23
N VAL A 530 -5.33 36.19 -8.57
CA VAL A 530 -5.32 34.96 -7.77
C VAL A 530 -4.20 34.07 -8.30
N VAL A 531 -3.31 33.65 -7.41
CA VAL A 531 -2.18 32.78 -7.74
C VAL A 531 -2.36 31.45 -7.04
N ASN A 532 -2.31 30.36 -7.81
CA ASN A 532 -2.20 29.01 -7.29
C ASN A 532 -0.72 28.69 -7.06
N HIS A 533 -0.39 28.21 -5.86
CA HIS A 533 0.96 27.78 -5.49
C HIS A 533 1.08 26.26 -5.66
N GLY A 534 2.30 25.75 -5.86
CA GLY A 534 2.54 24.33 -6.11
C GLY A 534 4.01 24.00 -6.32
N LEU A 535 4.28 22.77 -6.77
CA LEU A 535 5.58 22.28 -7.24
C LEU A 535 6.72 22.44 -6.21
N SER A 536 6.42 22.35 -4.91
CA SER A 536 7.49 22.37 -3.91
C SER A 536 7.19 21.48 -2.71
N GLY A 537 8.19 20.75 -2.24
CA GLY A 537 8.14 19.99 -1.00
C GLY A 537 9.44 20.00 -0.22
N GLY A 538 9.42 19.38 0.95
CA GLY A 538 10.53 19.26 1.88
C GLY A 538 10.17 19.78 3.27
N GLY A 539 10.90 19.31 4.29
CA GLY A 539 10.74 19.80 5.67
C GLY A 539 9.36 19.53 6.27
N GLY A 540 8.71 18.41 5.94
CA GLY A 540 7.38 18.06 6.43
C GLY A 540 6.25 18.77 5.69
N ILE A 541 6.54 19.43 4.57
CA ILE A 541 5.58 20.23 3.80
C ILE A 541 5.53 19.75 2.36
N VAL A 542 4.33 19.76 1.77
CA VAL A 542 4.11 19.55 0.33
C VAL A 542 3.14 20.62 -0.17
N THR A 543 3.59 21.52 -1.03
CA THR A 543 2.74 22.52 -1.71
C THR A 543 2.43 22.01 -3.11
N LEU A 544 1.17 21.72 -3.37
CA LEU A 544 0.74 21.02 -4.59
C LEU A 544 -0.20 21.88 -5.45
N SER A 545 0.00 21.80 -6.76
CA SER A 545 -0.95 22.20 -7.79
C SER A 545 -1.73 20.98 -8.30
N SER A 546 -1.09 19.83 -8.48
CA SER A 546 -1.70 18.53 -8.75
C SER A 546 -1.45 17.59 -7.58
N THR A 547 -2.50 16.97 -7.06
CA THR A 547 -2.42 16.05 -5.91
C THR A 547 -2.41 14.58 -6.36
N ARG A 548 -2.09 14.35 -7.64
CA ARG A 548 -2.04 13.06 -8.32
C ARG A 548 -0.95 13.12 -9.42
N GLY A 549 -0.33 11.99 -9.73
CA GLY A 549 0.75 11.90 -10.70
C GLY A 549 2.11 12.35 -10.14
N ASN A 550 3.04 12.69 -11.03
CA ASN A 550 4.44 12.91 -10.64
C ASN A 550 4.66 14.05 -9.66
N GLU A 551 3.87 15.14 -9.69
CA GLU A 551 4.04 16.25 -8.73
C GLU A 551 3.94 15.73 -7.29
N TRP A 552 2.97 14.88 -6.99
CA TRP A 552 2.84 14.27 -5.67
C TRP A 552 4.08 13.44 -5.28
N SER A 553 4.51 12.51 -6.15
CA SER A 553 5.68 11.67 -5.91
C SER A 553 6.97 12.49 -5.75
N HIS A 554 7.15 13.51 -6.58
CA HIS A 554 8.31 14.39 -6.60
C HIS A 554 8.40 15.24 -5.33
N GLU A 555 7.32 15.93 -4.96
CA GLU A 555 7.33 16.84 -3.81
C GLU A 555 7.39 16.08 -2.47
N LEU A 556 6.77 14.90 -2.36
CA LEU A 556 7.02 14.01 -1.23
C LEU A 556 8.44 13.47 -1.25
N GLY A 557 9.00 13.23 -2.42
CA GLY A 557 10.40 12.82 -2.57
C GLY A 557 11.39 13.75 -1.90
N HIS A 558 11.19 15.07 -2.00
CA HIS A 558 12.00 16.05 -1.29
C HIS A 558 11.91 15.93 0.23
N ASN A 559 10.76 15.50 0.78
CA ASN A 559 10.64 15.24 2.22
C ASN A 559 11.48 14.05 2.68
N PHE A 560 11.70 13.07 1.80
CA PHE A 560 12.52 11.89 2.05
C PHE A 560 14.02 12.12 1.82
N GLY A 561 14.44 13.38 1.62
CA GLY A 561 15.83 13.76 1.41
C GLY A 561 16.33 13.53 -0.02
N ARG A 562 15.42 13.38 -1.00
CA ARG A 562 15.80 13.19 -2.41
C ARG A 562 16.02 14.52 -3.13
N GLY A 563 17.08 14.58 -3.94
CA GLY A 563 17.38 15.69 -4.85
C GLY A 563 16.87 15.44 -6.26
N HIS A 564 17.00 16.44 -7.15
CA HIS A 564 16.65 16.32 -8.56
C HIS A 564 17.68 15.51 -9.35
N HIS A 565 17.20 14.76 -10.35
CA HIS A 565 18.02 14.02 -11.31
C HIS A 565 19.13 13.17 -10.65
N PRO A 566 18.76 12.20 -9.80
CA PRO A 566 19.73 11.36 -9.12
C PRO A 566 20.54 10.57 -10.16
N GLN A 567 21.85 10.50 -9.95
CA GLN A 567 22.75 9.82 -10.88
C GLN A 567 22.52 8.30 -10.84
N ASN A 568 22.52 7.65 -12.02
CA ASN A 568 22.30 6.21 -12.22
C ASN A 568 20.92 5.70 -11.75
N SER A 569 19.95 6.59 -11.56
CA SER A 569 18.61 6.23 -11.11
C SER A 569 17.53 7.22 -11.56
N SER A 570 17.84 8.11 -12.51
CA SER A 570 16.88 9.02 -13.12
C SER A 570 15.99 8.33 -14.15
N ILE A 571 16.45 7.22 -14.73
CA ILE A 571 15.72 6.43 -15.73
C ILE A 571 15.72 4.96 -15.30
N HIS A 572 14.58 4.29 -15.43
CA HIS A 572 14.50 2.84 -15.23
C HIS A 572 15.20 2.05 -16.35
N ASP A 573 15.57 0.82 -16.04
CA ASP A 573 16.16 -0.12 -16.99
C ASP A 573 15.76 -1.59 -16.69
N MET A 574 16.46 -2.56 -17.31
CA MET A 574 16.23 -3.99 -17.09
C MET A 574 16.64 -4.49 -15.69
N GLU A 575 17.44 -3.73 -14.94
CA GLU A 575 17.96 -4.12 -13.63
C GLU A 575 17.10 -3.57 -12.48
N SER A 576 16.45 -2.43 -12.71
CA SER A 576 15.58 -1.76 -11.73
C SER A 576 14.38 -2.61 -11.26
N GLY A 577 13.91 -3.57 -12.08
CA GLY A 577 12.75 -4.40 -11.79
C GLY A 577 11.42 -3.66 -11.96
N TRP A 578 10.32 -4.34 -11.61
CA TRP A 578 8.95 -3.83 -11.70
C TRP A 578 8.37 -3.54 -10.33
N GLY A 579 7.36 -2.68 -10.26
CA GLY A 579 6.56 -2.53 -9.05
C GLY A 579 5.58 -3.69 -8.84
N TRP A 580 5.03 -3.78 -7.62
CA TRP A 580 4.00 -4.74 -7.27
C TRP A 580 2.80 -4.03 -6.65
N ASP A 581 1.61 -4.34 -7.14
CA ASP A 581 0.35 -3.91 -6.53
C ASP A 581 -0.35 -5.12 -5.92
N ALA A 582 -0.33 -5.21 -4.59
CA ALA A 582 -0.92 -6.33 -3.88
C ALA A 582 -2.46 -6.30 -3.82
N ARG A 583 -3.09 -5.14 -4.06
CA ARG A 583 -4.56 -5.05 -4.16
C ARG A 583 -5.06 -5.68 -5.45
N TYR A 584 -4.50 -5.25 -6.58
CA TYR A 584 -4.91 -5.75 -7.89
C TYR A 584 -4.23 -7.07 -8.23
N GLN A 585 -3.24 -7.49 -7.44
CA GLN A 585 -2.37 -8.64 -7.70
C GLN A 585 -1.80 -8.55 -9.11
N ARG A 586 -1.12 -7.43 -9.40
CA ARG A 586 -0.56 -7.12 -10.71
C ARG A 586 0.82 -6.50 -10.59
N PHE A 587 1.66 -6.78 -11.58
CA PHE A 587 2.93 -6.08 -11.71
C PHE A 587 2.72 -4.68 -12.31
N ILE A 588 3.38 -3.68 -11.73
CA ILE A 588 3.47 -2.33 -12.29
C ILE A 588 4.75 -2.28 -13.11
N GLY A 589 4.64 -2.36 -14.43
CA GLY A 589 5.82 -2.39 -15.28
C GLY A 589 6.59 -1.07 -15.23
N ASN A 590 7.91 -1.14 -15.39
CA ASN A 590 8.77 0.04 -15.51
C ASN A 590 8.90 0.57 -16.96
N LEU A 591 7.95 0.16 -17.82
CA LEU A 591 7.89 0.43 -19.24
C LEU A 591 6.73 1.38 -19.54
N HIS A 592 6.92 2.31 -20.46
CA HIS A 592 5.81 3.16 -20.89
C HIS A 592 4.97 2.45 -21.95
N TRP A 593 3.76 2.03 -21.56
CA TRP A 593 2.92 1.12 -22.35
C TRP A 593 2.45 1.68 -23.69
N SER A 594 2.24 2.99 -23.80
CA SER A 594 1.62 3.61 -24.99
C SER A 594 2.53 4.54 -25.80
N ASP A 595 3.70 4.90 -25.28
CA ASP A 595 4.56 5.88 -25.96
C ASP A 595 5.41 5.22 -27.05
N ALA A 596 6.01 6.05 -27.89
CA ALA A 596 6.99 5.61 -28.87
C ALA A 596 8.20 4.95 -28.18
N ALA A 597 8.71 3.89 -28.82
CA ALA A 597 9.91 3.16 -28.40
C ALA A 597 11.17 3.96 -28.72
N ILE A 598 11.53 4.90 -27.85
CA ILE A 598 12.72 5.74 -27.99
C ILE A 598 13.79 5.34 -26.98
N THR A 599 15.05 5.59 -27.32
CA THR A 599 16.14 5.61 -26.34
C THR A 599 15.92 6.79 -25.40
N MET A 600 15.84 6.50 -24.11
CA MET A 600 15.68 7.50 -23.07
C MET A 600 17.04 8.08 -22.71
N THR A 601 17.14 9.41 -22.67
CA THR A 601 18.34 10.13 -22.23
C THR A 601 17.97 11.17 -21.19
N ASN A 602 18.82 11.33 -20.18
CA ASN A 602 18.68 12.42 -19.20
C ASN A 602 20.02 13.16 -19.14
N ASP A 603 20.05 14.36 -19.71
CA ASP A 603 21.28 15.15 -19.86
C ASP A 603 21.86 15.64 -18.52
N ASN A 604 21.03 15.77 -17.48
CA ASN A 604 21.47 16.19 -16.14
C ASN A 604 22.23 15.08 -15.40
N SER A 605 21.79 13.82 -15.57
CA SER A 605 22.39 12.64 -14.93
C SER A 605 23.42 11.92 -15.82
N GLY A 606 23.35 12.11 -17.14
CA GLY A 606 24.16 11.41 -18.14
C GLY A 606 23.66 10.01 -18.51
N GLU A 607 22.52 9.58 -17.96
CA GLU A 607 21.95 8.24 -18.21
C GLU A 607 21.38 8.11 -19.62
N THR A 608 21.57 6.94 -20.24
CA THR A 608 21.04 6.59 -21.56
C THR A 608 20.59 5.13 -21.58
N VAL A 609 19.31 4.87 -21.80
CA VAL A 609 18.71 3.53 -21.76
C VAL A 609 17.95 3.24 -23.06
N PRO A 610 18.32 2.20 -23.83
CA PRO A 610 17.60 1.83 -25.05
C PRO A 610 16.23 1.21 -24.74
N PRO A 611 15.29 1.21 -25.70
CA PRO A 611 13.96 0.63 -25.49
C PRO A 611 14.01 -0.90 -25.33
N PHE A 612 13.13 -1.44 -24.48
CA PHE A 612 12.89 -2.87 -24.36
C PHE A 612 12.21 -3.42 -25.62
N ALA A 613 12.77 -4.51 -26.16
CA ALA A 613 12.31 -5.19 -27.37
C ALA A 613 12.11 -4.28 -28.60
N ASN A 614 12.72 -3.09 -28.61
CA ASN A 614 12.47 -2.02 -29.60
C ASN A 614 10.99 -1.58 -29.69
N GLU A 615 10.18 -1.82 -28.66
CA GLU A 615 8.73 -1.54 -28.67
C GLU A 615 8.27 -0.68 -27.46
N PHE A 616 9.02 -0.72 -26.37
CA PHE A 616 8.69 0.02 -25.14
C PHE A 616 9.89 0.83 -24.64
N ARG A 617 9.72 2.14 -24.46
CA ARG A 617 10.71 2.95 -23.73
C ARG A 617 10.59 2.68 -22.22
N PHE A 618 11.69 2.80 -21.49
CA PHE A 618 11.64 2.81 -20.02
C PHE A 618 11.03 4.10 -19.47
N MET A 619 10.47 4.01 -18.27
CA MET A 619 9.93 5.16 -17.54
C MET A 619 11.03 5.93 -16.82
N ARG A 620 10.73 7.20 -16.51
CA ARG A 620 11.58 8.06 -15.66
C ARG A 620 11.19 7.91 -14.18
N GLU A 621 12.18 8.05 -13.30
CA GLU A 621 11.97 8.15 -11.85
C GLU A 621 11.36 9.53 -11.48
N ALA A 622 10.73 9.63 -10.30
CA ALA A 622 9.95 10.81 -9.91
C ALA A 622 10.75 12.13 -9.88
N MET A 623 11.98 12.09 -9.37
CA MET A 623 12.96 13.19 -9.37
C MET A 623 13.71 13.36 -10.70
N GLY A 624 13.61 12.36 -11.59
CA GLY A 624 14.10 12.36 -12.97
C GLY A 624 13.14 12.92 -14.02
N GLY A 625 11.98 13.43 -13.60
CA GLY A 625 10.92 13.93 -14.49
C GLY A 625 9.89 12.84 -14.82
N GLY A 626 9.42 12.12 -13.80
CA GLY A 626 8.54 10.97 -13.89
C GLY A 626 7.27 11.13 -14.72
N GLU A 627 6.54 10.02 -14.88
CA GLU A 627 5.43 9.94 -15.82
C GLU A 627 4.10 10.51 -15.27
N ASN A 628 3.17 10.79 -16.19
CA ASN A 628 1.81 11.18 -15.84
C ASN A 628 1.04 10.01 -15.19
N ALA A 629 0.02 10.35 -14.40
CA ALA A 629 -0.88 9.36 -13.81
C ALA A 629 -1.53 8.47 -14.90
N LEU A 630 -1.74 7.18 -14.57
CA LEU A 630 -2.28 6.15 -15.46
C LEU A 630 -1.44 5.92 -16.71
N THR A 631 -0.12 5.80 -16.53
CA THR A 631 0.76 5.26 -17.60
C THR A 631 0.37 3.83 -17.96
N GLY A 632 -0.04 3.03 -16.95
CA GLY A 632 -0.73 1.76 -17.09
C GLY A 632 -2.16 1.78 -16.54
N LEU A 633 -2.71 0.58 -16.33
CA LEU A 633 -4.10 0.39 -15.90
C LEU A 633 -4.40 0.94 -14.49
N ILE A 634 -3.44 0.82 -13.56
CA ILE A 634 -3.69 1.00 -12.12
C ILE A 634 -2.81 2.07 -11.45
N SER A 635 -1.64 2.40 -12.01
CA SER A 635 -0.67 3.30 -11.37
C SER A 635 -1.06 4.78 -11.54
N ASN A 636 -1.47 5.42 -10.45
CA ASN A 636 -1.79 6.85 -10.37
C ASN A 636 -0.59 7.73 -10.02
N TYR A 637 0.43 7.12 -9.42
CA TYR A 637 1.69 7.77 -9.07
C TYR A 637 2.85 7.15 -9.84
N THR A 638 3.93 7.91 -9.95
CA THR A 638 5.15 7.49 -10.63
C THR A 638 5.77 6.31 -9.87
N LEU A 639 6.16 5.27 -10.60
CA LEU A 639 6.97 4.19 -10.06
C LEU A 639 8.36 4.75 -9.71
N GLU A 640 8.79 4.55 -8.48
CA GLU A 640 10.08 5.02 -8.01
C GLU A 640 11.19 4.08 -8.52
N HIS A 641 12.41 4.57 -8.72
CA HIS A 641 13.57 3.69 -8.95
C HIS A 641 13.92 2.96 -7.64
N PRO A 642 14.38 1.68 -7.65
CA PRO A 642 14.75 0.98 -6.41
C PRO A 642 15.85 1.71 -5.64
N MET A 643 16.83 2.31 -6.32
CA MET A 643 17.87 3.12 -5.65
C MET A 643 17.30 4.37 -4.96
N ALA A 644 16.29 5.03 -5.55
CA ALA A 644 15.60 6.15 -4.91
C ALA A 644 14.73 5.67 -3.74
N THR A 645 14.12 4.48 -3.88
CA THR A 645 13.37 3.81 -2.82
C THR A 645 14.27 3.44 -1.64
N ARG A 646 15.52 3.05 -1.88
CA ARG A 646 16.51 2.80 -0.82
C ARG A 646 16.80 4.07 -0.01
N VAL A 647 17.05 5.20 -0.66
CA VAL A 647 17.23 6.50 0.05
C VAL A 647 16.02 6.81 0.93
N THR A 648 14.82 6.56 0.41
CA THR A 648 13.56 6.74 1.13
C THR A 648 13.44 5.78 2.32
N GLN A 649 13.78 4.50 2.16
CA GLN A 649 13.78 3.52 3.25
C GLN A 649 14.77 3.89 4.37
N ASP A 650 15.98 4.32 4.02
CA ASP A 650 16.98 4.76 5.01
C ASP A 650 16.52 6.04 5.74
N TRP A 651 15.79 6.92 5.07
CA TRP A 651 15.17 8.10 5.68
C TRP A 651 14.10 7.72 6.73
N PHE A 652 13.29 6.71 6.41
CA PHE A 652 12.27 6.17 7.30
C PHE A 652 12.87 5.42 8.48
N ASN A 653 13.82 4.51 8.26
CA ASN A 653 14.47 3.71 9.31
C ASN A 653 15.24 4.56 10.34
N ARG A 654 15.62 5.80 9.98
CA ARG A 654 16.24 6.76 10.92
C ARG A 654 15.22 7.54 11.77
N SER A 655 13.94 7.48 11.41
CA SER A 655 12.83 8.10 12.15
C SER A 655 12.35 7.20 13.29
N ASN A 656 11.57 7.75 14.22
CA ASN A 656 10.85 6.95 15.19
C ASN A 656 9.41 6.69 14.70
N ASN A 657 8.84 5.60 15.18
CA ASN A 657 7.40 5.38 15.17
C ASN A 657 6.83 5.77 16.55
N LEU A 658 5.54 6.11 16.57
CA LEU A 658 4.79 6.21 17.82
C LEU A 658 4.43 4.82 18.31
N ASP A 659 4.64 4.57 19.60
CA ASP A 659 4.27 3.32 20.26
C ASP A 659 3.78 3.66 21.66
N MET A 660 2.46 3.52 21.87
CA MET A 660 1.81 3.87 23.13
C MET A 660 2.12 2.88 24.26
N ASP A 661 2.66 1.69 23.94
CA ASP A 661 3.11 0.71 24.92
C ASP A 661 4.59 0.92 25.33
N SER A 662 5.33 1.78 24.60
CA SER A 662 6.69 2.20 24.94
C SER A 662 6.70 3.19 26.10
N SER A 663 7.67 3.07 27.01
CA SER A 663 7.80 3.99 28.15
C SER A 663 8.10 5.43 27.76
N THR A 664 8.68 5.64 26.57
CA THR A 664 8.96 6.97 26.01
C THR A 664 7.86 7.46 25.06
N GLY A 665 6.93 6.59 24.66
CA GLY A 665 5.96 6.83 23.58
C GLY A 665 6.53 6.66 22.17
N PHE A 666 7.83 6.34 22.04
CA PHE A 666 8.52 6.25 20.76
C PHE A 666 9.41 5.01 20.67
N VAL A 667 9.50 4.44 19.48
CA VAL A 667 10.43 3.36 19.15
C VAL A 667 11.18 3.64 17.85
N LYS A 668 12.40 3.14 17.75
CA LYS A 668 13.27 3.30 16.58
C LYS A 668 13.80 1.97 16.11
N TRP A 669 13.92 1.82 14.79
CA TRP A 669 14.53 0.65 14.18
C TRP A 669 16.04 0.60 14.45
N ASP A 670 16.52 -0.51 15.01
CA ASP A 670 17.93 -0.85 15.07
C ASP A 670 18.27 -1.89 13.99
N GLN A 671 18.94 -1.44 12.93
CA GLN A 671 19.32 -2.28 11.80
C GLN A 671 20.26 -3.43 12.20
N THR A 672 21.08 -3.27 13.25
CA THR A 672 22.07 -4.28 13.63
C THR A 672 21.41 -5.45 14.35
N SER A 673 20.48 -5.17 15.26
CA SER A 673 19.71 -6.22 15.96
C SER A 673 18.43 -6.62 15.22
N GLN A 674 18.11 -5.96 14.09
CA GLN A 674 16.87 -6.12 13.33
C GLN A 674 15.62 -6.12 14.22
N ARG A 675 15.47 -5.10 15.08
CA ARG A 675 14.29 -4.92 15.94
C ARG A 675 14.06 -3.46 16.27
N TYR A 676 12.84 -3.16 16.71
CA TYR A 676 12.54 -1.86 17.33
C TYR A 676 13.03 -1.81 18.78
N VAL A 677 13.57 -0.66 19.17
CA VAL A 677 14.00 -0.35 20.53
C VAL A 677 13.39 0.98 20.97
N GLU A 678 13.16 1.16 22.27
CA GLU A 678 12.68 2.44 22.80
C GLU A 678 13.62 3.61 22.42
N SER A 679 13.03 4.78 22.16
CA SER A 679 13.78 5.96 21.74
C SER A 679 13.41 7.19 22.55
N GLU A 680 14.43 7.86 23.10
CA GLU A 680 14.30 9.14 23.78
C GLU A 680 14.41 10.28 22.75
N THR A 681 13.33 11.06 22.60
CA THR A 681 13.25 12.12 21.59
C THR A 681 13.29 13.53 22.19
N GLY A 682 13.03 13.66 23.49
CA GLY A 682 12.82 14.95 24.16
C GLY A 682 11.44 15.58 23.88
N PHE A 683 10.58 14.90 23.15
CA PHE A 683 9.18 15.28 22.93
C PHE A 683 8.26 14.52 23.88
N ALA A 684 7.15 15.13 24.26
CA ALA A 684 6.13 14.45 25.05
C ALA A 684 5.52 13.30 24.24
N ALA A 685 5.22 12.19 24.92
CA ALA A 685 4.37 11.16 24.35
C ALA A 685 2.96 11.70 24.16
N ALA A 686 2.27 11.27 23.09
CA ALA A 686 0.87 11.60 22.90
C ALA A 686 0.04 10.94 24.02
N THR A 687 -1.00 11.59 24.50
CA THR A 687 -1.98 10.96 25.42
C THR A 687 -2.99 10.12 24.64
N GLN A 688 -3.29 10.51 23.41
CA GLN A 688 -4.09 9.76 22.45
C GLN A 688 -3.52 9.93 21.03
N GLN A 689 -3.42 8.84 20.29
CA GLN A 689 -2.92 8.81 18.92
C GLN A 689 -4.05 8.58 17.93
N GLY A 690 -4.03 9.31 16.81
CA GLY A 690 -4.89 9.03 15.66
C GLY A 690 -6.39 9.26 15.88
N VAL A 691 -6.74 10.24 16.71
CA VAL A 691 -8.13 10.61 17.03
C VAL A 691 -8.57 11.86 16.26
N PRO A 692 -9.87 12.12 16.06
CA PRO A 692 -10.32 13.38 15.49
C PRO A 692 -9.91 14.58 16.37
N VAL A 693 -9.40 15.65 15.74
CA VAL A 693 -8.87 16.83 16.44
C VAL A 693 -9.38 18.14 15.86
N ILE A 694 -9.42 19.17 16.71
CA ILE A 694 -9.56 20.57 16.34
C ILE A 694 -8.20 21.22 16.50
N THR A 695 -7.58 21.62 15.40
CA THR A 695 -6.29 22.30 15.43
C THR A 695 -6.51 23.81 15.50
N VAL A 696 -5.98 24.43 16.55
CA VAL A 696 -5.98 25.88 16.75
C VAL A 696 -4.68 26.44 16.19
N LEU A 697 -4.78 27.40 15.27
CA LEU A 697 -3.64 28.08 14.65
C LEU A 697 -3.75 29.59 14.88
N GLY A 698 -2.63 30.27 15.07
CA GLY A 698 -2.63 31.72 15.31
C GLY A 698 -1.28 32.38 15.17
N ILE A 699 -1.30 33.71 15.04
CA ILE A 699 -0.13 34.59 15.19
C ILE A 699 -0.37 35.45 16.42
N TYR A 700 0.62 35.58 17.29
CA TYR A 700 0.50 36.43 18.46
C TYR A 700 1.80 37.14 18.79
N ASP A 701 1.69 38.37 19.27
CA ASP A 701 2.85 39.18 19.64
C ASP A 701 2.85 39.49 21.14
N PRO A 702 3.70 38.81 21.92
CA PRO A 702 3.84 39.11 23.35
C PRO A 702 4.27 40.54 23.64
N THR A 703 4.90 41.26 22.70
CA THR A 703 5.31 42.65 22.90
C THR A 703 4.22 43.66 22.53
N GLU A 704 3.05 43.20 22.08
CA GLU A 704 1.90 44.04 21.69
C GLU A 704 2.22 45.09 20.61
N THR A 705 3.32 44.89 19.87
CA THR A 705 3.79 45.84 18.86
C THR A 705 3.19 45.54 17.49
N ASN A 706 2.98 44.26 17.20
CA ASN A 706 2.35 43.73 16.00
C ASN A 706 0.93 43.25 16.32
N SER A 707 0.07 43.24 15.29
CA SER A 707 -1.26 42.64 15.41
C SER A 707 -1.17 41.15 15.70
N SER A 708 -2.08 40.66 16.55
CA SER A 708 -2.31 39.24 16.82
C SER A 708 -3.60 38.78 16.13
N GLN A 709 -3.69 37.49 15.84
CA GLN A 709 -4.86 36.87 15.22
C GLN A 709 -4.93 35.37 15.54
N ILE A 710 -6.06 34.92 16.07
CA ILE A 710 -6.51 33.54 16.05
C ILE A 710 -7.14 33.28 14.68
N TYR A 711 -6.68 32.24 13.99
CA TYR A 711 -7.23 31.86 12.69
C TYR A 711 -8.48 30.99 12.86
N PRO A 712 -9.35 30.89 11.84
CA PRO A 712 -10.49 29.98 11.89
C PRO A 712 -10.04 28.56 12.24
N LEU A 713 -10.80 27.89 13.12
CA LEU A 713 -10.49 26.52 13.52
C LEU A 713 -10.48 25.59 12.32
N THR A 714 -9.49 24.69 12.31
CA THR A 714 -9.37 23.63 11.33
C THR A 714 -9.59 22.29 12.00
N TYR A 715 -10.32 21.40 11.34
CA TYR A 715 -10.75 20.13 11.92
C TYR A 715 -10.17 19.00 11.10
N SER A 716 -9.70 17.95 11.76
CA SER A 716 -9.21 16.75 11.11
C SER A 716 -9.82 15.50 11.70
N ASN A 717 -9.92 14.48 10.86
CA ASN A 717 -10.35 13.14 11.20
C ASN A 717 -9.26 12.32 11.94
N TYR A 718 -8.00 12.80 11.98
CA TYR A 718 -6.87 12.09 12.57
C TYR A 718 -5.80 13.08 13.08
N GLY A 719 -5.43 12.95 14.34
CA GLY A 719 -4.35 13.69 14.96
C GLY A 719 -4.03 13.17 16.36
N ASN A 720 -3.02 13.76 16.97
CA ASN A 720 -2.55 13.38 18.30
C ASN A 720 -2.93 14.44 19.34
N LEU A 721 -3.32 13.98 20.52
CA LEU A 721 -3.58 14.80 21.69
C LEU A 721 -2.42 14.68 22.69
N PHE A 722 -2.20 15.72 23.48
CA PHE A 722 -1.11 15.84 24.43
C PHE A 722 -1.60 16.51 25.71
N ASP A 723 -0.88 16.29 26.81
CA ASP A 723 -1.02 17.13 27.99
C ASP A 723 -0.44 18.51 27.70
N LEU A 724 -1.32 19.50 27.53
CA LEU A 724 -0.94 20.86 27.17
C LEU A 724 -0.34 21.61 28.38
N PRO A 725 0.66 22.47 28.17
CA PRO A 725 1.38 23.13 29.26
C PRO A 725 0.45 24.08 30.03
N ALA A 726 0.48 23.97 31.36
CA ALA A 726 -0.27 24.86 32.24
C ALA A 726 0.48 26.19 32.46
N PRO A 727 -0.24 27.32 32.61
CA PRO A 727 0.35 28.61 32.96
C PRO A 727 1.16 28.53 34.27
N SER A 728 2.29 29.23 34.35
CA SER A 728 3.13 29.28 35.55
C SER A 728 2.36 29.86 36.74
N THR A 729 2.61 29.31 37.93
CA THR A 729 2.08 29.80 39.22
C THR A 729 3.10 30.60 40.02
N THR A 730 4.32 30.76 39.49
CA THR A 730 5.41 31.49 40.15
C THR A 730 5.12 32.99 40.19
N THR A 731 5.23 33.60 41.37
CA THR A 731 5.06 35.05 41.56
C THR A 731 6.11 35.84 40.77
N PRO A 732 5.72 36.90 40.03
CA PRO A 732 6.67 37.78 39.35
C PRO A 732 7.63 38.46 40.34
N GLN A 733 8.89 38.64 39.92
CA GLN A 733 9.89 39.39 40.68
C GLN A 733 9.88 40.89 40.33
N ARG A 734 10.69 41.71 41.01
CA ARG A 734 10.82 43.14 40.67
C ARG A 734 11.52 43.33 39.32
N GLU A 735 11.24 44.48 38.69
CA GLU A 735 11.69 44.80 37.34
C GLU A 735 12.48 46.10 37.26
N GLY A 736 13.41 46.17 36.31
CA GLY A 736 14.13 47.39 35.98
C GLY A 736 15.10 47.84 37.09
N TRP A 737 15.24 49.15 37.23
CA TRP A 737 15.99 49.76 38.32
C TRP A 737 15.09 49.93 39.54
N VAL A 738 15.42 49.23 40.62
CA VAL A 738 14.58 49.12 41.81
C VAL A 738 15.24 49.85 42.97
N SER A 739 14.55 50.86 43.51
CA SER A 739 14.97 51.61 44.70
C SER A 739 15.13 50.67 45.90
N VAL A 740 16.29 50.70 46.55
CA VAL A 740 16.52 49.93 47.78
C VAL A 740 15.73 50.48 48.95
N ALA A 741 15.41 51.78 48.94
CA ALA A 741 14.57 52.39 49.98
C ALA A 741 13.10 51.89 49.97
N ASP A 742 12.63 51.40 48.81
CA ASP A 742 11.23 50.99 48.59
C ASP A 742 11.06 49.46 48.53
N MET A 743 12.07 48.70 48.94
CA MET A 743 12.16 47.25 48.79
C MET A 743 12.19 46.54 50.16
N SER A 744 11.37 45.50 50.32
CA SER A 744 11.44 44.61 51.50
C SER A 744 12.53 43.54 51.38
N ASP A 745 12.94 42.95 52.50
CA ASP A 745 13.93 41.86 52.52
C ASP A 745 13.50 40.64 51.67
N THR A 746 12.19 40.35 51.64
CA THR A 746 11.63 39.26 50.83
C THR A 746 11.75 39.58 49.34
N GLU A 747 11.34 40.78 48.91
CA GLU A 747 11.45 41.18 47.51
C GLU A 747 12.89 41.23 47.03
N ARG A 748 13.80 41.62 47.92
CA ARG A 748 15.23 41.61 47.65
C ARG A 748 15.79 40.20 47.43
N TYR A 749 15.31 39.23 48.21
CA TYR A 749 15.72 37.83 48.10
C TYR A 749 15.12 37.14 46.86
N ASP A 750 13.85 37.42 46.56
CA ASP A 750 13.11 36.80 45.45
C ASP A 750 13.43 37.44 44.07
N THR A 751 14.14 38.57 44.06
CA THR A 751 14.58 39.23 42.82
C THR A 751 15.99 38.79 42.44
N GLU A 752 16.14 38.33 41.21
CA GLU A 752 17.42 38.06 40.57
C GLU A 752 18.05 39.38 40.12
N TRP A 753 19.20 39.73 40.71
CA TRP A 753 19.90 40.99 40.43
C TRP A 753 21.00 40.81 39.38
N GLN A 754 21.10 41.75 38.45
CA GLN A 754 22.23 41.81 37.51
C GLN A 754 23.50 42.22 38.25
N GLN A 755 24.63 41.70 37.78
CA GLN A 755 25.91 41.83 38.49
C GLN A 755 26.99 42.51 37.64
N ILE A 756 27.88 43.21 38.33
CA ILE A 756 29.11 43.80 37.79
C ILE A 756 30.32 43.11 38.41
N LYS A 757 31.39 42.99 37.63
CA LYS A 757 32.65 42.44 38.09
C LYS A 757 33.54 43.54 38.63
N ILE A 758 33.93 43.41 39.89
CA ILE A 758 34.82 44.32 40.62
C ILE A 758 35.82 43.46 41.37
N ASP A 759 37.12 43.69 41.18
CA ASP A 759 38.22 42.94 41.79
C ASP A 759 38.08 41.41 41.58
N ASN A 760 37.64 41.01 40.38
CA ASN A 760 37.27 39.63 40.00
C ASN A 760 36.07 39.01 40.76
N GLN A 761 35.36 39.77 41.58
CA GLN A 761 34.13 39.34 42.25
C GLN A 761 32.89 39.91 41.54
N TRP A 762 31.86 39.09 41.36
CA TRP A 762 30.56 39.54 40.85
C TRP A 762 29.71 40.08 42.00
N LEU A 763 29.35 41.35 41.90
CA LEU A 763 28.59 42.09 42.91
C LEU A 763 27.31 42.67 42.29
N PRO A 764 26.23 42.88 43.06
CA PRO A 764 25.01 43.50 42.56
C PRO A 764 25.30 44.87 41.92
N LEU A 765 24.79 45.07 40.71
CA LEU A 765 24.92 46.31 39.97
C LEU A 765 23.90 47.33 40.50
N CYS A 766 24.34 48.56 40.71
CA CYS A 766 23.48 49.64 41.18
C CYS A 766 23.73 50.97 40.45
N GLN A 767 22.73 51.86 40.48
CA GLN A 767 22.87 53.25 40.06
C GLN A 767 22.50 54.23 41.17
N PHE A 768 23.09 55.43 41.13
CA PHE A 768 22.88 56.48 42.13
C PHE A 768 23.28 57.85 41.61
N SER A 769 22.60 58.89 42.09
CA SER A 769 22.96 60.29 41.81
C SER A 769 24.05 60.78 42.75
N TYR A 770 25.03 61.51 42.21
CA TYR A 770 26.11 62.14 42.96
C TYR A 770 26.24 63.61 42.54
N THR A 771 26.29 64.50 43.53
CA THR A 771 26.55 65.94 43.31
C THR A 771 27.96 66.24 43.78
N ASN A 772 28.80 66.74 42.88
CA ASN A 772 30.19 67.04 43.21
C ASN A 772 30.35 68.37 43.96
N SER A 773 31.58 68.70 44.37
CA SER A 773 31.88 69.94 45.09
C SER A 773 31.61 71.24 44.30
N ASN A 774 31.48 71.16 42.97
CA ASN A 774 31.08 72.28 42.11
C ASN A 774 29.56 72.41 41.93
N GLY A 775 28.77 71.54 42.56
CA GLY A 775 27.31 71.50 42.40
C GLY A 775 26.84 70.85 41.10
N GLU A 776 27.74 70.18 40.36
CA GLU A 776 27.37 69.42 39.16
C GLU A 776 26.81 68.07 39.60
N ASN A 777 25.67 67.69 39.03
CA ASN A 777 25.00 66.44 39.33
C ASN A 777 25.15 65.45 38.18
N ALA A 778 25.47 64.20 38.50
CA ALA A 778 25.45 63.11 37.55
C ALA A 778 25.03 61.80 38.21
N ASN A 779 24.45 60.92 37.41
CA ASN A 779 24.07 59.58 37.80
C ASN A 779 25.20 58.61 37.41
N PHE A 780 25.66 57.83 38.38
CA PHE A 780 26.72 56.86 38.22
C PHE A 780 26.16 55.45 38.32
N VAL A 781 26.83 54.51 37.65
CA VAL A 781 26.58 53.08 37.78
C VAL A 781 27.82 52.45 38.40
N GLY A 782 27.60 51.59 39.38
CA GLY A 782 28.65 50.97 40.17
C GLY A 782 28.20 49.64 40.75
N PHE A 783 28.74 49.30 41.91
CA PHE A 783 28.43 48.08 42.64
C PHE A 783 27.94 48.41 44.04
N GLU A 784 27.12 47.51 44.56
CA GLU A 784 26.61 47.63 45.92
C GLU A 784 27.66 47.17 46.94
N ASN A 785 27.91 48.02 47.93
CA ASN A 785 28.54 47.64 49.17
C ASN A 785 27.46 47.33 50.22
N ALA A 786 27.12 46.05 50.36
CA ALA A 786 26.05 45.61 51.24
C ALA A 786 26.32 45.90 52.73
N GLU A 787 27.59 45.93 53.17
CA GLU A 787 27.95 46.24 54.57
C GLU A 787 27.74 47.72 54.91
N ALA A 788 28.02 48.60 53.96
CA ALA A 788 27.83 50.05 54.12
C ALA A 788 26.43 50.53 53.71
N ALA A 789 25.64 49.66 53.06
CA ALA A 789 24.37 49.99 52.42
C ALA A 789 24.50 51.19 51.47
N THR A 790 25.53 51.18 50.62
CA THR A 790 25.80 52.22 49.62
C THR A 790 26.06 51.62 48.24
N CYS A 791 25.83 52.41 47.19
CA CYS A 791 26.31 52.15 45.84
C CYS A 791 27.55 53.01 45.55
N GLN A 792 28.60 52.42 44.97
CA GLN A 792 29.85 53.13 44.69
C GLN A 792 30.48 52.70 43.37
N VAL A 793 31.21 53.61 42.73
CA VAL A 793 32.00 53.28 41.53
C VAL A 793 33.23 52.43 41.89
N SER A 794 33.87 51.81 40.90
CA SER A 794 35.11 51.06 41.11
C SER A 794 36.23 51.96 41.65
N ALA A 795 37.17 51.37 42.40
CA ALA A 795 38.34 52.10 42.92
C ALA A 795 39.23 52.69 41.80
N ASP A 796 39.09 52.15 40.58
CA ASP A 796 39.76 52.61 39.37
C ASP A 796 39.19 53.92 38.81
N MET A 797 37.99 54.33 39.22
CA MET A 797 37.30 55.49 38.70
C MET A 797 37.25 56.63 39.71
N PHE A 798 37.40 57.86 39.23
CA PHE A 798 37.10 59.05 40.01
C PHE A 798 36.64 60.21 39.13
N TRP A 799 35.87 61.13 39.70
CA TRP A 799 35.48 62.37 39.05
C TRP A 799 36.48 63.48 39.40
N SER A 800 37.14 64.04 38.39
CA SER A 800 38.14 65.09 38.55
C SER A 800 37.49 66.47 38.57
N VAL A 801 37.39 67.10 39.73
CA VAL A 801 36.70 68.38 39.95
C VAL A 801 37.69 69.39 40.51
N ASN A 802 37.95 70.50 39.80
CA ASN A 802 38.99 71.49 40.17
C ASN A 802 40.37 70.89 40.47
N ASN A 803 40.77 69.85 39.71
CA ASN A 803 41.97 69.03 39.94
C ASN A 803 42.01 68.26 41.27
N GLN A 804 40.87 68.13 41.97
CA GLN A 804 40.70 67.22 43.11
C GLN A 804 40.02 65.93 42.67
N ARG A 805 40.37 64.85 43.36
CA ARG A 805 39.82 63.51 43.15
C ARG A 805 38.61 63.31 44.05
N GLU A 806 37.42 63.21 43.46
CA GLU A 806 36.20 62.78 44.14
C GLU A 806 35.84 61.35 43.68
N VAL A 807 35.54 60.44 44.61
CA VAL A 807 35.09 59.08 44.29
C VAL A 807 33.58 59.01 44.54
N PRO A 808 32.75 58.97 43.49
CA PRO A 808 31.30 58.92 43.64
C PRO A 808 30.84 57.72 44.49
N VAL A 809 30.08 58.01 45.53
CA VAL A 809 29.40 57.04 46.41
C VAL A 809 28.03 57.62 46.79
N SER A 810 27.02 56.76 46.88
CA SER A 810 25.67 57.15 47.28
C SER A 810 25.58 57.47 48.77
N SER A 811 24.50 58.13 49.18
CA SER A 811 24.08 58.10 50.59
C SER A 811 23.60 56.70 50.97
N VAL A 812 23.55 56.41 52.27
CA VAL A 812 23.05 55.13 52.80
C VAL A 812 21.62 54.90 52.30
N ASN A 813 21.36 53.74 51.68
CA ASN A 813 20.10 53.33 51.04
C ASN A 813 19.59 54.19 49.87
N ASP A 814 20.36 55.19 49.42
CA ASP A 814 19.98 56.11 48.35
C ASP A 814 20.52 55.66 46.99
N TYR A 815 20.09 54.47 46.54
CA TYR A 815 20.50 53.90 45.27
C TYR A 815 19.46 52.89 44.77
N GLN A 816 19.60 52.49 43.50
CA GLN A 816 18.75 51.49 42.87
C GLN A 816 19.58 50.29 42.45
N LEU A 817 19.08 49.07 42.68
CA LEU A 817 19.65 47.83 42.15
C LEU A 817 19.02 47.50 40.79
N LEU A 818 19.76 46.81 39.91
CA LEU A 818 19.25 46.40 38.59
C LEU A 818 18.71 44.97 38.62
N ALA A 819 17.41 44.78 38.44
CA ALA A 819 16.81 43.45 38.30
C ALA A 819 17.15 42.81 36.93
N SER A 820 17.13 41.47 36.86
CA SER A 820 17.33 40.72 35.61
C SER A 820 16.13 40.83 34.66
N LYS A 821 14.94 41.15 35.20
CA LYS A 821 13.68 41.29 34.46
C LYS A 821 13.31 42.75 34.21
N GLY A 822 12.54 43.00 33.15
CA GLY A 822 12.06 44.35 32.82
C GLY A 822 11.02 44.39 31.71
N ASP A 823 10.07 45.33 31.84
CA ASP A 823 9.01 45.62 30.87
C ASP A 823 9.54 46.00 29.48
N LYS A 824 10.65 46.76 29.41
CA LYS A 824 11.27 47.19 28.15
C LYS A 824 12.41 46.24 27.78
N LEU A 825 12.10 45.22 26.99
CA LEU A 825 13.08 44.27 26.47
C LEU A 825 14.13 44.97 25.60
N GLY A 826 15.39 44.56 25.73
CA GLY A 826 16.53 45.14 25.02
C GLY A 826 17.65 45.56 25.96
N ASN A 827 18.57 46.37 25.45
CA ASN A 827 19.72 46.85 26.23
C ASN A 827 19.25 47.71 27.41
N VAL A 828 19.79 47.43 28.59
CA VAL A 828 19.56 48.24 29.78
C VAL A 828 20.13 49.63 29.54
N THR A 829 19.37 50.64 29.94
CA THR A 829 19.77 52.04 29.83
C THR A 829 19.74 52.73 31.19
N TYR A 830 20.45 53.84 31.27
CA TYR A 830 20.32 54.81 32.35
C TYR A 830 20.58 56.21 31.79
N THR A 831 20.25 57.25 32.56
CA THR A 831 20.51 58.65 32.17
C THR A 831 21.70 59.17 32.98
N PRO A 832 22.92 59.27 32.39
CA PRO A 832 24.11 59.71 33.12
C PRO A 832 24.02 61.18 33.53
N THR A 833 23.54 62.04 32.62
CA THR A 833 23.14 63.43 32.91
C THR A 833 21.93 63.78 32.05
N VAL A 834 21.22 64.85 32.41
CA VAL A 834 20.05 65.32 31.64
C VAL A 834 20.42 65.68 30.20
N GLU A 835 21.61 66.24 29.97
CA GLU A 835 22.09 66.67 28.65
C GLU A 835 22.45 65.49 27.75
N LEU A 836 22.93 64.38 28.33
CA LEU A 836 23.29 63.18 27.58
C LEU A 836 22.06 62.33 27.24
N GLY A 837 20.98 62.44 28.02
CA GLY A 837 19.79 61.62 27.85
C GLY A 837 20.01 60.14 28.19
N GLU A 838 19.09 59.29 27.74
CA GLU A 838 19.14 57.84 27.94
C GLU A 838 20.29 57.22 27.13
N LYS A 839 21.18 56.46 27.80
CA LYS A 839 22.32 55.79 27.17
C LYS A 839 22.36 54.31 27.54
N THR A 840 22.82 53.49 26.60
CA THR A 840 23.02 52.05 26.80
C THR A 840 24.12 51.79 27.82
N LEU A 841 23.79 51.05 28.88
CA LEU A 841 24.71 50.66 29.94
C LEU A 841 25.78 49.67 29.42
N CYS A 842 26.99 49.84 29.91
CA CYS A 842 28.07 48.87 29.75
C CYS A 842 28.94 48.79 31.00
N SER A 843 29.56 47.64 31.22
CA SER A 843 30.59 47.46 32.25
C SER A 843 31.78 46.69 31.70
N LEU A 844 32.86 46.67 32.46
CA LEU A 844 34.06 45.90 32.13
C LEU A 844 33.96 44.50 32.74
N ASP A 845 34.27 43.50 31.93
CA ASP A 845 34.51 42.11 32.34
C ASP A 845 35.91 41.71 31.90
N LYS A 846 36.90 42.30 32.58
CA LYS A 846 38.32 42.01 32.38
C LYS A 846 38.85 41.30 33.61
N SER A 847 39.87 40.46 33.43
CA SER A 847 40.59 39.87 34.54
C SER A 847 41.58 40.87 35.14
N GLY A 848 41.70 40.87 36.46
CA GLY A 848 42.57 41.79 37.21
C GLY A 848 41.78 42.77 38.08
N THR A 849 42.47 43.79 38.59
CA THR A 849 41.93 44.80 39.52
C THR A 849 42.18 46.23 39.04
N SER A 850 42.56 46.41 37.76
CA SER A 850 43.07 47.69 37.23
C SER A 850 42.25 48.27 36.08
N HIS A 851 41.10 47.68 35.77
CA HIS A 851 40.21 48.09 34.69
C HIS A 851 38.76 47.77 35.02
N ASP A 852 38.31 48.13 36.22
CA ASP A 852 36.93 47.89 36.65
C ASP A 852 36.07 49.14 36.46
N GLY A 853 34.77 48.92 36.32
CA GLY A 853 33.78 49.98 36.31
C GLY A 853 32.68 49.84 35.27
N ALA A 854 31.74 50.77 35.32
CA ALA A 854 30.63 50.87 34.41
C ALA A 854 30.50 52.28 33.83
N GLY A 855 29.83 52.35 32.69
CA GLY A 855 29.50 53.58 32.00
C GLY A 855 28.46 53.32 30.94
N PHE A 856 28.57 54.07 29.84
CA PHE A 856 27.62 53.97 28.75
C PHE A 856 28.31 53.85 27.39
N ILE A 857 27.58 53.28 26.43
CA ILE A 857 28.05 53.14 25.05
C ILE A 857 27.89 54.47 24.31
N GLU A 858 29.00 55.00 23.82
CA GLU A 858 29.03 56.16 22.93
C GLU A 858 30.25 56.09 22.00
N ASN A 859 30.05 56.39 20.71
CA ASN A 859 31.13 56.38 19.70
C ASN A 859 31.96 55.08 19.69
N ASN A 860 31.30 53.91 19.78
CA ASN A 860 31.93 52.59 19.87
C ASN A 860 32.89 52.43 21.06
N LYS A 861 32.63 53.13 22.16
CA LYS A 861 33.34 52.98 23.43
C LYS A 861 32.36 52.82 24.58
N CYS A 862 32.73 52.00 25.56
CA CYS A 862 32.18 52.09 26.91
C CYS A 862 32.92 53.23 27.63
N THR A 863 32.22 54.32 27.89
CA THR A 863 32.80 55.57 28.41
C THR A 863 31.97 56.13 29.57
N GLN A 864 32.49 57.14 30.24
CA GLN A 864 31.77 57.89 31.26
C GLN A 864 31.59 59.36 30.89
N ILE A 865 30.87 60.09 31.74
CA ILE A 865 30.69 61.54 31.65
C ILE A 865 32.06 62.26 31.67
N ALA A 866 32.06 63.53 31.25
CA ALA A 866 33.28 64.33 31.19
C ALA A 866 34.02 64.37 32.54
N ASN A 867 35.35 64.31 32.49
CA ASN A 867 36.27 64.36 33.64
C ASN A 867 36.25 63.14 34.57
N VAL A 868 35.55 62.05 34.23
CA VAL A 868 35.76 60.75 34.90
C VAL A 868 37.05 60.11 34.38
N LYS A 869 37.95 59.80 35.29
CA LYS A 869 39.31 59.37 35.01
C LYS A 869 39.67 58.08 35.74
N HIS A 870 40.61 57.36 35.15
CA HIS A 870 41.39 56.33 35.79
C HIS A 870 42.26 56.91 36.91
N THR A 871 42.63 56.08 37.89
CA THR A 871 43.60 56.40 38.94
C THR A 871 44.94 56.94 38.41
N ASN A 872 45.33 56.56 37.19
CA ASN A 872 46.53 57.07 36.49
C ASN A 872 46.33 58.43 35.78
N GLY A 873 45.14 59.03 35.86
CA GLY A 873 44.80 60.33 35.29
C GLY A 873 44.27 60.32 33.84
N ALA A 874 44.25 59.16 33.16
CA ALA A 874 43.65 59.03 31.82
C ALA A 874 42.11 59.06 31.89
N THR A 875 41.44 59.51 30.82
CA THR A 875 39.96 59.41 30.72
C THR A 875 39.50 57.96 30.78
N TRP A 876 38.44 57.66 31.55
CA TRP A 876 37.86 56.32 31.60
C TRP A 876 37.04 56.05 30.32
N ALA A 877 37.63 55.32 29.38
CA ALA A 877 36.98 54.95 28.12
C ALA A 877 37.63 53.72 27.47
N TYR A 878 36.82 52.75 27.06
CA TYR A 878 37.25 51.48 26.49
C TYR A 878 36.57 51.20 25.17
N ALA A 879 37.32 50.85 24.12
CA ALA A 879 36.73 50.56 22.82
C ALA A 879 35.97 49.22 22.82
N THR A 880 34.74 49.21 22.30
CA THR A 880 33.82 48.05 22.33
C THR A 880 34.35 46.82 21.59
N HIS A 881 35.28 46.99 20.65
CA HIS A 881 35.87 45.90 19.87
C HIS A 881 37.02 45.18 20.58
N GLN A 882 37.52 45.65 21.73
CA GLN A 882 38.70 45.08 22.40
C GLN A 882 38.40 43.91 23.34
N GLY A 883 37.16 43.40 23.38
CA GLY A 883 36.74 42.33 24.29
C GLY A 883 36.68 42.77 25.77
N GLY A 884 35.99 41.98 26.59
CA GLY A 884 35.84 42.26 28.03
C GLY A 884 34.95 43.48 28.35
N ILE A 885 33.96 43.76 27.50
CA ILE A 885 32.90 44.73 27.77
C ILE A 885 31.58 43.96 27.82
N LYS A 886 30.90 44.01 28.96
CA LYS A 886 29.59 43.41 29.18
C LYS A 886 28.51 44.46 28.90
N GLN A 887 27.56 44.10 28.04
CA GLN A 887 26.31 44.83 27.88
C GLN A 887 25.21 44.06 28.61
N TYR A 888 24.26 44.81 29.16
CA TYR A 888 23.18 44.26 29.96
C TYR A 888 21.87 44.33 29.19
N SER A 889 21.01 43.33 29.36
CA SER A 889 19.67 43.31 28.78
C SER A 889 18.65 42.79 29.78
N PHE A 890 17.39 43.18 29.61
CA PHE A 890 16.28 42.63 30.39
C PHE A 890 15.71 41.38 29.75
N ALA A 891 15.37 40.39 30.57
CA ALA A 891 14.51 39.27 30.16
C ALA A 891 13.05 39.56 30.53
N SER A 892 12.10 39.06 29.73
CA SER A 892 10.68 39.18 30.08
C SER A 892 10.31 38.18 31.17
N GLN A 893 9.37 38.56 32.03
CA GLN A 893 8.61 37.64 32.88
C GLN A 893 7.10 37.75 32.62
N LYS A 894 6.73 38.34 31.48
CA LYS A 894 5.36 38.33 30.98
C LYS A 894 4.92 36.88 30.79
N GLN A 895 3.63 36.62 30.97
CA GLN A 895 3.05 35.30 30.78
C GLN A 895 1.89 35.39 29.82
N CYS A 896 2.00 34.72 28.68
CA CYS A 896 0.93 34.63 27.69
C CYS A 896 0.23 33.29 27.81
N GLN A 897 -1.06 33.25 27.46
CA GLN A 897 -1.86 32.04 27.48
C GLN A 897 -2.99 32.09 26.45
N LEU A 898 -3.42 30.90 26.05
CA LEU A 898 -4.66 30.66 25.34
C LEU A 898 -5.73 30.26 26.34
N VAL A 899 -6.80 31.03 26.43
CA VAL A 899 -8.00 30.71 27.21
C VAL A 899 -9.02 30.10 26.26
N VAL A 900 -9.36 28.84 26.49
CA VAL A 900 -10.33 28.07 25.70
C VAL A 900 -11.58 27.89 26.56
N GLU A 901 -12.68 28.52 26.14
CA GLU A 901 -14.00 28.36 26.75
C GLU A 901 -14.79 27.36 25.91
N GLY A 902 -15.10 26.19 26.47
CA GLY A 902 -15.88 25.14 25.80
C GLY A 902 -17.37 25.44 25.75
N GLU A 903 -18.10 24.71 24.89
CA GLU A 903 -19.57 24.77 24.85
C GLU A 903 -20.23 24.27 26.15
N ASN A 904 -19.48 23.55 27.00
CA ASN A 904 -19.94 23.02 28.28
C ASN A 904 -19.58 23.92 29.48
N ASP A 905 -19.22 25.19 29.24
CA ASP A 905 -18.74 26.17 30.23
C ASP A 905 -17.43 25.78 30.95
N ASP A 906 -16.69 24.80 30.42
CA ASP A 906 -15.34 24.46 30.87
C ASP A 906 -14.31 25.48 30.34
N ILE A 907 -13.35 25.83 31.20
CA ILE A 907 -12.29 26.79 30.85
C ILE A 907 -10.95 26.08 30.98
N THR A 908 -10.20 26.05 29.89
CA THR A 908 -8.83 25.53 29.85
C THR A 908 -7.87 26.67 29.55
N ASN A 909 -6.84 26.84 30.39
CA ASN A 909 -5.77 27.81 30.16
C ASN A 909 -4.51 27.07 29.72
N ILE A 910 -3.99 27.42 28.55
CA ILE A 910 -2.81 26.78 27.95
C ILE A 910 -1.70 27.83 27.88
N ALA A 911 -0.54 27.53 28.46
CA ALA A 911 0.59 28.45 28.47
C ALA A 911 1.16 28.66 27.05
N LEU A 912 1.51 29.90 26.76
CA LEU A 912 2.28 30.32 25.58
C LEU A 912 3.51 31.11 26.03
N SER A 913 4.52 31.24 25.17
CA SER A 913 5.69 32.05 25.46
C SER A 913 5.32 33.52 25.70
N GLY A 914 5.74 34.04 26.86
CA GLY A 914 5.60 35.46 27.20
C GLY A 914 6.52 36.41 26.44
N SER A 915 7.35 35.88 25.54
CA SER A 915 8.31 36.65 24.75
C SER A 915 8.38 36.15 23.31
N ARG A 916 8.76 37.03 22.39
CA ARG A 916 9.04 36.61 21.01
C ARG A 916 10.19 35.61 21.01
N HIS A 917 10.02 34.46 20.34
CA HIS A 917 11.11 33.52 20.10
C HIS A 917 12.19 34.13 19.18
N ASN A 918 11.80 35.07 18.32
CA ASN A 918 12.68 35.85 17.45
C ASN A 918 12.25 37.31 17.54
N SER A 919 13.16 38.20 17.97
CA SER A 919 12.83 39.60 18.26
C SER A 919 12.24 40.38 17.07
N ASN A 920 12.47 39.93 15.83
CA ASN A 920 12.02 40.61 14.61
C ASN A 920 10.61 40.24 14.14
N GLU A 921 9.95 39.29 14.79
CA GLU A 921 8.65 38.77 14.34
C GLU A 921 7.76 38.32 15.51
N SER A 922 6.45 38.30 15.26
CA SER A 922 5.47 37.68 16.16
C SER A 922 5.68 36.16 16.23
N ASN A 923 5.20 35.55 17.31
CA ASN A 923 5.14 34.09 17.45
C ASN A 923 3.96 33.52 16.65
N LYS A 924 4.02 32.23 16.36
CA LYS A 924 2.87 31.43 15.93
C LYS A 924 2.50 30.42 17.01
N LEU A 925 1.21 30.15 17.16
CA LEU A 925 0.68 29.11 18.04
C LEU A 925 0.03 28.00 17.20
N HIS A 926 0.12 26.77 17.70
CA HIS A 926 -0.39 25.57 17.04
C HIS A 926 -0.60 24.45 18.07
N LEU A 927 -1.84 23.99 18.25
CA LEU A 927 -2.17 22.89 19.16
C LEU A 927 -3.41 22.13 18.72
N ASN A 928 -3.52 20.87 19.14
CA ASN A 928 -4.72 20.06 18.94
C ASN A 928 -5.57 20.04 20.20
N LEU A 929 -6.86 20.30 20.03
CA LEU A 929 -7.92 20.08 21.01
C LEU A 929 -8.74 18.84 20.60
N PRO A 930 -9.36 18.13 21.55
CA PRO A 930 -10.22 17.00 21.23
C PRO A 930 -11.48 17.46 20.47
N ALA A 931 -11.90 16.73 19.45
CA ALA A 931 -13.01 17.16 18.58
C ALA A 931 -14.41 17.00 19.18
N ASP A 932 -14.55 16.18 20.23
CA ASP A 932 -15.80 15.98 20.97
C ASP A 932 -16.13 17.14 21.92
N ASN A 933 -15.12 17.89 22.38
CA ASN A 933 -15.27 19.11 23.16
C ASN A 933 -15.01 20.35 22.31
N HIS A 934 -16.09 20.91 21.73
CA HIS A 934 -15.99 22.05 20.83
C HIS A 934 -15.78 23.35 21.63
N PRO A 935 -14.77 24.18 21.30
CA PRO A 935 -14.60 25.49 21.92
C PRO A 935 -15.70 26.44 21.45
N ALA A 936 -16.36 27.15 22.37
CA ALA A 936 -17.30 28.22 22.06
C ALA A 936 -16.58 29.56 21.81
N ARG A 937 -15.46 29.79 22.50
CA ARG A 937 -14.62 30.97 22.35
C ARG A 937 -13.16 30.66 22.68
N ILE A 938 -12.26 31.32 21.97
CA ILE A 938 -10.83 31.28 22.26
C ILE A 938 -10.31 32.71 22.39
N THR A 939 -9.51 32.94 23.42
CA THR A 939 -8.85 34.23 23.69
C THR A 939 -7.36 34.03 23.86
N ILE A 940 -6.55 34.84 23.19
CA ILE A 940 -5.13 34.98 23.49
C ILE A 940 -4.98 36.19 24.42
N GLN A 941 -4.39 35.99 25.58
CA GLN A 941 -4.10 37.08 26.51
C GLN A 941 -2.70 36.95 27.11
N CYS A 942 -2.14 38.07 27.53
CA CYS A 942 -0.90 38.10 28.28
C CYS A 942 -1.06 38.91 29.56
N SER A 943 -0.32 38.53 30.60
CA SER A 943 -0.30 39.20 31.89
C SER A 943 1.12 39.68 32.18
N SER A 944 1.23 40.93 32.64
CA SER A 944 2.50 41.51 33.09
C SER A 944 2.78 41.14 34.55
N ALA A 945 4.01 41.38 35.01
CA ALA A 945 4.40 41.20 36.41
C ALA A 945 3.57 42.03 37.39
N THR A 946 3.03 43.17 36.94
CA THR A 946 2.21 44.07 37.76
C THR A 946 0.74 43.63 37.84
N GLY A 947 0.38 42.52 37.19
CA GLY A 947 -0.97 41.98 37.14
C GLY A 947 -1.87 42.61 36.07
N SER A 948 -1.33 43.47 35.19
CA SER A 948 -2.12 44.01 34.07
C SER A 948 -2.30 42.94 32.99
N GLU A 949 -3.55 42.60 32.69
CA GLU A 949 -3.91 41.69 31.60
C GLU A 949 -4.16 42.45 30.29
N SER A 950 -3.57 41.97 29.20
CA SER A 950 -3.82 42.44 27.84
C SER A 950 -4.39 41.32 26.99
N VAL A 951 -5.59 41.54 26.45
CA VAL A 951 -6.20 40.64 25.47
C VAL A 951 -5.65 40.98 24.09
N LEU A 952 -4.97 40.03 23.45
CA LEU A 952 -4.35 40.20 22.15
C LEU A 952 -5.32 39.93 21.00
N ASP A 953 -6.15 38.90 21.13
CA ASP A 953 -7.25 38.59 20.21
C ASP A 953 -8.27 37.68 20.88
N THR A 954 -9.54 37.80 20.46
CA THR A 954 -10.64 36.94 20.92
C THR A 954 -11.51 36.59 19.73
N VAL A 955 -11.80 35.29 19.56
CA VAL A 955 -12.65 34.80 18.48
C VAL A 955 -13.74 33.89 19.04
N ALA A 956 -14.99 34.14 18.61
CA ALA A 956 -16.07 33.18 18.78
C ALA A 956 -15.91 32.08 17.72
N THR A 957 -16.08 30.84 18.13
CA THR A 957 -15.76 29.68 17.30
C THR A 957 -17.05 28.93 16.95
N PRO A 958 -17.80 29.35 15.93
CA PRO A 958 -18.96 28.58 15.49
C PRO A 958 -18.50 27.25 14.88
N ARG A 959 -19.32 26.21 15.03
CA ARG A 959 -19.10 24.91 14.38
C ARG A 959 -19.00 25.08 12.86
N ASN A 960 -17.96 24.51 12.27
CA ASN A 960 -17.77 24.53 10.82
C ASN A 960 -18.64 23.43 10.17
N PRO A 961 -19.63 23.78 9.32
CA PRO A 961 -20.48 22.79 8.68
C PRO A 961 -19.71 21.85 7.74
N ALA A 962 -18.50 22.23 7.28
CA ALA A 962 -17.66 21.37 6.46
C ALA A 962 -17.18 20.11 7.19
N VAL A 963 -17.22 20.08 8.53
CA VAL A 963 -16.89 18.90 9.34
C VAL A 963 -17.76 17.69 8.97
N ALA A 964 -19.02 17.92 8.59
CA ALA A 964 -19.93 16.84 8.16
C ALA A 964 -19.49 16.16 6.84
N ASN A 965 -18.59 16.79 6.08
CA ASN A 965 -18.06 16.27 4.83
C ASN A 965 -16.63 15.73 4.96
N LEU A 966 -16.02 15.81 6.15
CA LEU A 966 -14.71 15.19 6.38
C LEU A 966 -14.81 13.70 6.10
N ARG A 967 -13.88 13.20 5.29
CA ARG A 967 -13.76 11.75 5.09
C ARG A 967 -13.14 11.14 6.34
N GLY A 968 -13.38 9.87 6.62
CA GLY A 968 -12.61 9.14 7.64
C GLY A 968 -11.15 8.97 7.21
N PRO A 969 -10.20 8.75 8.14
CA PRO A 969 -8.81 8.56 7.75
C PRO A 969 -8.66 7.24 6.98
N VAL A 970 -7.85 7.27 5.93
CA VAL A 970 -7.51 6.08 5.17
C VAL A 970 -6.22 5.50 5.75
N ILE A 971 -6.32 4.31 6.32
CA ILE A 971 -5.18 3.58 6.89
C ILE A 971 -4.94 2.33 6.05
N VAL A 972 -3.71 2.15 5.57
CA VAL A 972 -3.29 1.07 4.67
C VAL A 972 -2.03 0.41 5.21
N GLY A 973 -1.94 -0.92 5.09
CA GLY A 973 -0.82 -1.73 5.55
C GLY A 973 -1.03 -2.35 6.95
N GLN A 974 -0.10 -3.20 7.38
CA GLN A 974 -0.20 -4.01 8.61
C GLN A 974 -1.58 -4.71 8.74
N GLU A 975 -2.21 -4.71 9.91
CA GLU A 975 -3.51 -5.31 10.19
C GLU A 975 -4.69 -4.68 9.42
N HIS A 976 -4.50 -3.47 8.88
CA HIS A 976 -5.49 -2.80 8.04
C HIS A 976 -5.49 -3.34 6.61
N GLY A 977 -4.35 -3.87 6.14
CA GLY A 977 -4.18 -4.37 4.76
C GLY A 977 -4.70 -3.36 3.73
N TYR A 978 -5.60 -3.83 2.85
CA TYR A 978 -6.32 -2.99 1.87
C TYR A 978 -7.83 -2.92 2.13
N LYS A 979 -8.28 -3.18 3.37
CA LYS A 979 -9.70 -3.26 3.75
C LYS A 979 -10.49 -2.00 3.42
N VAL A 980 -9.85 -0.83 3.49
CA VAL A 980 -10.44 0.47 3.11
C VAL A 980 -11.03 0.47 1.69
N LEU A 981 -10.58 -0.48 0.89
CA LEU A 981 -10.79 -0.59 -0.53
C LEU A 981 -11.70 -1.79 -0.90
N GLU A 982 -12.18 -2.54 0.11
CA GLU A 982 -13.27 -3.51 0.00
C GLU A 982 -14.58 -2.81 -0.32
N SER A 983 -15.34 -3.35 -1.26
CA SER A 983 -16.59 -2.75 -1.74
C SER A 983 -17.80 -3.42 -1.10
N ALA A 984 -18.82 -2.61 -0.78
CA ALA A 984 -20.09 -3.12 -0.29
C ALA A 984 -20.96 -3.76 -1.39
N ILE A 985 -20.56 -3.63 -2.67
CA ILE A 985 -21.29 -4.21 -3.80
C ILE A 985 -20.49 -5.35 -4.46
N PRO A 986 -21.16 -6.41 -4.94
CA PRO A 986 -20.50 -7.48 -5.69
C PRO A 986 -19.83 -6.97 -6.98
N ALA A 987 -18.82 -7.69 -7.46
CA ALA A 987 -18.17 -7.40 -8.73
C ALA A 987 -19.04 -7.82 -9.92
N GLY A 988 -19.02 -7.02 -11.00
CA GLY A 988 -19.74 -7.33 -12.23
C GLY A 988 -21.26 -7.23 -12.12
N TRP A 989 -21.97 -8.12 -12.80
CA TRP A 989 -23.44 -8.18 -12.74
C TRP A 989 -23.90 -8.83 -11.42
N PHE A 990 -24.83 -8.19 -10.71
CA PHE A 990 -25.37 -8.73 -9.47
C PHE A 990 -26.86 -8.45 -9.30
N ALA A 991 -27.59 -9.43 -8.77
CA ALA A 991 -29.03 -9.31 -8.55
C ALA A 991 -29.36 -8.21 -7.52
N HIS A 992 -30.46 -7.48 -7.76
CA HIS A 992 -31.05 -6.62 -6.75
C HIS A 992 -31.47 -7.45 -5.52
N THR A 993 -31.23 -6.92 -4.34
CA THR A 993 -31.59 -7.55 -3.06
C THR A 993 -32.44 -6.60 -2.23
N GLU A 994 -33.33 -7.16 -1.40
CA GLU A 994 -34.19 -6.36 -0.53
C GLU A 994 -33.34 -5.47 0.40
N GLY A 995 -33.62 -4.16 0.41
CA GLY A 995 -32.88 -3.17 1.18
C GLY A 995 -31.65 -2.57 0.48
N PHE A 996 -31.31 -3.02 -0.73
CA PHE A 996 -30.26 -2.38 -1.53
C PHE A 996 -30.74 -1.03 -2.09
N ASP A 997 -30.13 0.07 -1.63
CA ASP A 997 -30.35 1.42 -2.15
C ASP A 997 -29.00 2.05 -2.57
N PRO A 998 -28.77 2.39 -3.85
CA PRO A 998 -27.56 3.09 -4.28
C PRO A 998 -27.27 4.40 -3.55
N LYS A 999 -28.28 5.04 -2.93
CA LYS A 999 -28.11 6.29 -2.16
C LYS A 999 -27.43 6.06 -0.82
N THR A 1000 -27.43 4.84 -0.28
CA THR A 1000 -26.76 4.51 1.00
C THR A 1000 -25.30 4.06 0.80
N LEU A 1001 -24.86 3.88 -0.45
CA LEU A 1001 -23.49 3.48 -0.77
C LEU A 1001 -22.49 4.61 -0.49
N SER A 1002 -21.24 4.20 -0.24
CA SER A 1002 -20.11 5.14 -0.26
C SER A 1002 -20.00 5.84 -1.61
N ASN A 1003 -19.44 7.06 -1.65
CA ASN A 1003 -19.22 7.78 -2.90
C ASN A 1003 -18.44 6.95 -3.93
N ARG A 1004 -17.45 6.19 -3.45
CA ARG A 1004 -16.65 5.29 -4.28
C ARG A 1004 -17.50 4.18 -4.89
N ASP A 1005 -18.21 3.40 -4.08
CA ASP A 1005 -19.01 2.26 -4.57
C ASP A 1005 -20.12 2.73 -5.50
N ARG A 1006 -20.80 3.83 -5.14
CA ARG A 1006 -21.79 4.46 -6.01
C ARG A 1006 -21.20 4.89 -7.35
N SER A 1007 -19.99 5.45 -7.36
CA SER A 1007 -19.32 5.86 -8.62
C SER A 1007 -18.89 4.68 -9.49
N SER A 1008 -18.81 3.47 -8.91
CA SER A 1008 -18.46 2.23 -9.62
C SER A 1008 -19.67 1.56 -10.28
N LEU A 1009 -20.90 1.93 -9.94
CA LEU A 1009 -22.07 1.47 -10.68
C LEU A 1009 -22.03 2.03 -12.11
N ALA A 1010 -22.22 1.16 -13.10
CA ALA A 1010 -22.28 1.58 -14.49
C ALA A 1010 -23.50 2.46 -14.71
N THR A 1011 -23.30 3.60 -15.39
CA THR A 1011 -24.38 4.52 -15.76
C THR A 1011 -24.40 4.72 -17.27
N LEU A 1012 -25.57 5.06 -17.82
CA LEU A 1012 -25.71 5.46 -19.23
C LEU A 1012 -26.11 6.93 -19.35
N SER A 1013 -26.02 7.50 -20.56
CA SER A 1013 -26.41 8.89 -20.80
C SER A 1013 -27.89 8.97 -21.19
N MET A 1014 -28.69 9.77 -20.47
CA MET A 1014 -30.09 10.04 -20.80
C MET A 1014 -30.37 11.54 -20.63
N GLY A 1015 -30.15 12.31 -21.70
CA GLY A 1015 -30.17 13.78 -21.60
C GLY A 1015 -29.12 14.29 -20.61
N SER A 1016 -29.54 15.03 -19.59
CA SER A 1016 -28.69 15.46 -18.46
C SER A 1016 -28.54 14.42 -17.36
N GLU A 1017 -29.34 13.36 -17.38
CA GLU A 1017 -29.35 12.32 -16.35
C GLU A 1017 -28.37 11.19 -16.65
N ARG A 1018 -27.97 10.48 -15.58
CA ARG A 1018 -27.04 9.36 -15.61
C ARG A 1018 -27.60 8.17 -14.81
N PRO A 1019 -28.71 7.56 -15.24
CA PRO A 1019 -29.29 6.44 -14.52
C PRO A 1019 -28.37 5.21 -14.59
N ASN A 1020 -28.49 4.35 -13.57
CA ASN A 1020 -27.71 3.11 -13.48
C ASN A 1020 -28.15 2.11 -14.55
N VAL A 1021 -27.18 1.43 -15.16
CA VAL A 1021 -27.42 0.37 -16.14
C VAL A 1021 -27.89 -0.89 -15.42
N CYS A 1022 -28.85 -1.59 -16.03
CA CYS A 1022 -29.37 -2.85 -15.51
C CYS A 1022 -29.62 -3.85 -16.64
N ARG A 1023 -29.81 -5.11 -16.27
CA ARG A 1023 -30.30 -6.18 -17.17
C ARG A 1023 -31.29 -7.09 -16.46
N PHE A 1024 -32.12 -7.79 -17.22
CA PHE A 1024 -33.06 -8.79 -16.68
C PHE A 1024 -33.44 -9.80 -17.77
N PRO A 1025 -33.88 -11.02 -17.38
CA PRO A 1025 -34.44 -11.98 -18.33
C PRO A 1025 -35.86 -11.57 -18.75
N LEU A 1026 -36.15 -11.67 -20.05
CA LEU A 1026 -37.47 -11.43 -20.63
C LEU A 1026 -37.77 -12.48 -21.70
N THR A 1027 -38.97 -13.06 -21.67
CA THR A 1027 -39.41 -14.00 -22.71
C THR A 1027 -39.97 -13.25 -23.91
N ILE A 1028 -39.31 -13.36 -25.07
CA ILE A 1028 -39.73 -12.75 -26.33
C ILE A 1028 -40.00 -13.88 -27.34
N ASN A 1029 -41.22 -13.97 -27.85
CA ASN A 1029 -41.65 -15.04 -28.77
C ASN A 1029 -41.37 -16.48 -28.24
N GLY A 1030 -41.52 -16.68 -26.93
CA GLY A 1030 -41.32 -17.99 -26.28
C GLY A 1030 -39.86 -18.35 -26.00
N VAL A 1031 -38.92 -17.44 -26.23
CA VAL A 1031 -37.49 -17.62 -25.91
C VAL A 1031 -37.09 -16.62 -24.84
N GLU A 1032 -36.50 -17.10 -23.75
CA GLU A 1032 -35.92 -16.22 -22.73
C GLU A 1032 -34.66 -15.54 -23.29
N GLN A 1033 -34.60 -14.21 -23.14
CA GLN A 1033 -33.51 -13.36 -23.60
C GLN A 1033 -33.10 -12.41 -22.50
N THR A 1034 -31.80 -12.12 -22.38
CA THR A 1034 -31.32 -11.04 -21.51
C THR A 1034 -31.46 -9.71 -22.22
N VAL A 1035 -32.23 -8.80 -21.64
CA VAL A 1035 -32.44 -7.43 -22.14
C VAL A 1035 -31.77 -6.43 -21.21
N HIS A 1036 -31.36 -5.29 -21.77
CA HIS A 1036 -30.66 -4.24 -21.02
C HIS A 1036 -31.51 -2.97 -20.93
N GLY A 1037 -31.33 -2.21 -19.86
CA GLY A 1037 -32.08 -0.98 -19.63
C GLY A 1037 -31.36 -0.06 -18.66
N TYR A 1038 -32.12 0.84 -18.06
CA TYR A 1038 -31.69 1.64 -16.92
C TYR A 1038 -32.66 1.49 -15.75
N VAL A 1039 -32.16 1.76 -14.54
CA VAL A 1039 -32.95 1.65 -13.32
C VAL A 1039 -33.76 2.92 -13.08
N GLU A 1040 -35.06 2.75 -12.94
CA GLU A 1040 -36.00 3.75 -12.42
C GLU A 1040 -36.22 3.52 -10.92
N ASP A 1041 -36.21 4.60 -10.14
CA ASP A 1041 -36.41 4.62 -8.69
C ASP A 1041 -37.75 5.30 -8.37
N PHE A 1042 -38.67 4.57 -7.74
CA PHE A 1042 -40.00 5.08 -7.41
C PHE A 1042 -40.07 5.82 -6.06
N GLY A 1043 -38.94 5.92 -5.33
CA GLY A 1043 -38.82 6.70 -4.09
C GLY A 1043 -39.41 6.04 -2.84
N ASN A 1044 -39.94 4.81 -2.97
CA ASN A 1044 -40.50 4.00 -1.88
C ASN A 1044 -39.70 2.72 -1.60
N GLY A 1045 -38.48 2.61 -2.15
CA GLY A 1045 -37.65 1.41 -2.10
C GLY A 1045 -37.90 0.43 -3.25
N ASP A 1046 -38.88 0.71 -4.12
CA ASP A 1046 -39.08 -0.04 -5.35
C ASP A 1046 -38.22 0.52 -6.49
N PHE A 1047 -37.51 -0.39 -7.14
CA PHE A 1047 -36.72 -0.14 -8.33
C PHE A 1047 -37.21 -1.01 -9.48
N GLN A 1048 -37.12 -0.50 -10.71
CA GLN A 1048 -37.45 -1.28 -11.90
C GLN A 1048 -36.45 -0.99 -13.01
N CYS A 1049 -35.91 -2.05 -13.60
CA CYS A 1049 -35.16 -1.93 -14.86
C CYS A 1049 -36.13 -1.69 -16.01
N THR A 1050 -35.92 -0.62 -16.78
CA THR A 1050 -36.82 -0.14 -17.82
C THR A 1050 -36.07 0.32 -19.08
N GLY A 1051 -36.75 0.26 -20.22
CA GLY A 1051 -36.37 0.92 -21.47
C GLY A 1051 -36.90 2.34 -21.61
N GLY A 1052 -37.56 2.88 -20.59
CA GLY A 1052 -38.18 4.21 -20.62
C GLY A 1052 -39.38 4.28 -21.56
N THR A 1053 -39.72 5.50 -22.00
CA THR A 1053 -40.88 5.74 -22.86
C THR A 1053 -40.61 5.49 -24.34
N GLU A 1054 -39.35 5.28 -24.73
CA GLU A 1054 -38.93 5.25 -26.12
C GLU A 1054 -38.42 3.88 -26.59
N ILE A 1055 -38.23 2.92 -25.68
CA ILE A 1055 -37.80 1.56 -26.01
C ILE A 1055 -38.90 0.58 -25.63
N THR A 1056 -39.35 -0.20 -26.61
CA THR A 1056 -40.44 -1.17 -26.49
C THR A 1056 -39.94 -2.56 -26.84
N VAL A 1057 -40.70 -3.58 -26.42
CA VAL A 1057 -40.55 -4.96 -26.86
C VAL A 1057 -41.73 -5.32 -27.76
N ALA A 1058 -41.43 -5.82 -28.96
CA ALA A 1058 -42.41 -6.30 -29.92
C ALA A 1058 -42.34 -7.83 -30.04
N ASP A 1059 -43.45 -8.50 -29.72
CA ASP A 1059 -43.59 -9.95 -29.77
C ASP A 1059 -44.90 -10.37 -30.49
N SER A 1060 -45.24 -11.67 -30.40
CA SER A 1060 -46.46 -12.23 -30.98
C SER A 1060 -47.77 -11.70 -30.37
N GLN A 1061 -47.71 -11.01 -29.22
CA GLN A 1061 -48.86 -10.42 -28.53
C GLN A 1061 -49.01 -8.91 -28.78
N GLY A 1062 -47.98 -8.27 -29.35
CA GLY A 1062 -48.01 -6.86 -29.72
C GLY A 1062 -46.74 -6.12 -29.28
N GLU A 1063 -46.82 -4.79 -29.21
CA GLU A 1063 -45.72 -3.94 -28.75
C GLU A 1063 -46.04 -3.41 -27.35
N GLN A 1064 -45.14 -3.64 -26.40
CA GLN A 1064 -45.29 -3.30 -24.98
C GLN A 1064 -44.06 -2.54 -24.46
N PRO A 1065 -44.16 -1.80 -23.34
CA PRO A 1065 -43.01 -1.20 -22.70
C PRO A 1065 -41.98 -2.25 -22.25
N LEU A 1066 -40.69 -1.93 -22.38
CA LEU A 1066 -39.61 -2.79 -21.88
C LEU A 1066 -39.48 -2.63 -20.35
N LEU A 1067 -40.04 -3.55 -19.57
CA LEU A 1067 -40.08 -3.48 -18.11
C LEU A 1067 -39.72 -4.82 -17.47
N SER A 1068 -38.87 -4.76 -16.43
CA SER A 1068 -38.65 -5.89 -15.50
C SER A 1068 -39.79 -6.03 -14.50
N VAL A 1069 -39.86 -7.15 -13.79
CA VAL A 1069 -40.64 -7.21 -12.54
C VAL A 1069 -39.95 -6.31 -11.51
N VAL A 1070 -40.73 -5.56 -10.73
CA VAL A 1070 -40.20 -4.67 -9.68
C VAL A 1070 -39.25 -5.42 -8.76
N ASN A 1071 -38.07 -4.84 -8.52
CA ASN A 1071 -36.98 -5.40 -7.72
C ASN A 1071 -36.40 -6.73 -8.23
N GLN A 1072 -36.72 -7.17 -9.44
CA GLN A 1072 -36.20 -8.40 -10.07
C GLN A 1072 -35.39 -8.07 -11.33
N PHE A 1073 -34.17 -7.59 -11.12
CA PHE A 1073 -33.19 -7.30 -12.17
C PHE A 1073 -31.78 -7.36 -11.59
N GLU A 1074 -30.76 -7.23 -12.45
CA GLU A 1074 -29.37 -7.14 -12.05
C GLU A 1074 -28.79 -5.74 -12.31
N TRP A 1075 -27.97 -5.28 -11.37
CA TRP A 1075 -27.12 -4.10 -11.45
C TRP A 1075 -25.77 -4.44 -12.08
N MET A 1076 -25.04 -3.44 -12.58
CA MET A 1076 -23.67 -3.61 -13.05
C MET A 1076 -22.69 -2.78 -12.20
N SER A 1077 -21.83 -3.47 -11.47
CA SER A 1077 -20.66 -2.91 -10.79
C SER A 1077 -19.42 -2.99 -11.70
N LEU A 1078 -18.79 -1.85 -11.93
CA LEU A 1078 -17.50 -1.77 -12.61
C LEU A 1078 -16.31 -2.04 -11.68
N ASN A 1079 -16.53 -2.25 -10.38
CA ASN A 1079 -15.47 -2.57 -9.44
C ASN A 1079 -15.17 -4.08 -9.48
N ASP A 1080 -14.20 -4.45 -10.32
CA ASP A 1080 -13.68 -5.83 -10.41
C ASP A 1080 -12.15 -5.79 -10.54
N PRO A 1081 -11.43 -5.91 -9.41
CA PRO A 1081 -9.97 -5.84 -9.39
C PRO A 1081 -9.29 -6.91 -10.26
N LYS A 1082 -9.91 -8.08 -10.44
CA LYS A 1082 -9.32 -9.19 -11.21
C LYS A 1082 -9.35 -8.90 -12.71
N HIS A 1083 -10.42 -8.25 -13.16
CA HIS A 1083 -10.67 -7.95 -14.57
C HIS A 1083 -10.41 -6.48 -14.94
N VAL A 1084 -9.70 -5.70 -14.12
CA VAL A 1084 -9.40 -4.28 -14.36
C VAL A 1084 -8.91 -4.03 -15.80
N GLY A 1085 -9.47 -3.02 -16.46
CA GLY A 1085 -9.20 -2.68 -17.86
C GLY A 1085 -9.92 -3.53 -18.89
N GLN A 1086 -10.37 -4.75 -18.55
CA GLN A 1086 -11.10 -5.61 -19.47
C GLN A 1086 -12.50 -5.06 -19.77
N ARG A 1087 -12.99 -5.36 -20.98
CA ARG A 1087 -14.35 -4.97 -21.40
C ARG A 1087 -15.39 -5.79 -20.66
N VAL A 1088 -16.39 -5.10 -20.13
CA VAL A 1088 -17.52 -5.73 -19.45
C VAL A 1088 -18.36 -6.52 -20.47
N LYS A 1089 -18.66 -7.78 -20.18
CA LYS A 1089 -19.54 -8.61 -21.01
C LYS A 1089 -21.00 -8.30 -20.72
N ALA A 1090 -21.81 -8.23 -21.77
CA ALA A 1090 -23.24 -7.89 -21.65
C ALA A 1090 -24.06 -9.04 -21.04
N VAL A 1091 -23.68 -10.27 -21.37
CA VAL A 1091 -24.32 -11.52 -20.91
C VAL A 1091 -23.21 -12.47 -20.46
N GLU A 1092 -23.48 -13.23 -19.41
CA GLU A 1092 -22.54 -14.25 -18.92
C GLU A 1092 -22.29 -15.33 -19.98
N GLY A 1093 -21.04 -15.77 -20.14
CA GLY A 1093 -20.64 -16.76 -21.14
C GLY A 1093 -20.62 -16.26 -22.59
N SER A 1094 -20.89 -14.97 -22.84
CA SER A 1094 -20.85 -14.36 -24.17
C SER A 1094 -19.63 -13.45 -24.37
N ASP A 1095 -19.08 -13.44 -25.58
CA ASP A 1095 -18.01 -12.51 -25.98
C ASP A 1095 -18.50 -11.08 -26.25
N ALA A 1096 -19.82 -10.87 -26.34
CA ALA A 1096 -20.40 -9.59 -26.67
C ALA A 1096 -20.23 -8.57 -25.51
N ASN A 1097 -19.55 -7.46 -25.79
CA ASN A 1097 -19.29 -6.42 -24.79
C ASN A 1097 -20.53 -5.57 -24.54
N LEU A 1098 -20.73 -5.14 -23.29
CA LEU A 1098 -21.74 -4.18 -22.88
C LEU A 1098 -21.49 -2.81 -23.54
N CYS A 1099 -22.54 -2.21 -24.08
CA CYS A 1099 -22.48 -0.89 -24.67
C CYS A 1099 -23.70 -0.03 -24.29
N SER A 1100 -23.53 1.29 -24.40
CA SER A 1100 -24.62 2.25 -24.24
C SER A 1100 -24.52 3.38 -25.24
N VAL A 1101 -25.64 3.93 -25.65
CA VAL A 1101 -25.67 5.07 -26.57
C VAL A 1101 -25.16 6.34 -25.87
N THR A 1102 -24.33 7.09 -26.57
CA THR A 1102 -23.77 8.39 -26.13
C THR A 1102 -24.21 9.55 -27.02
N ARG A 1103 -24.96 9.26 -28.09
CA ARG A 1103 -25.50 10.25 -29.02
C ARG A 1103 -26.67 11.01 -28.40
N GLY A 1104 -26.60 12.35 -28.41
CA GLY A 1104 -27.69 13.20 -27.92
C GLY A 1104 -29.04 12.91 -28.59
N GLY A 1105 -30.11 12.89 -27.79
CA GLY A 1105 -31.47 12.58 -28.23
C GLY A 1105 -31.81 11.08 -28.27
N PHE A 1106 -30.86 10.20 -27.92
CA PHE A 1106 -31.07 8.76 -27.81
C PHE A 1106 -30.50 8.25 -26.48
N TYR A 1107 -31.04 7.14 -25.99
CA TYR A 1107 -30.54 6.43 -24.81
C TYR A 1107 -30.75 4.91 -24.95
N GLY A 1108 -30.24 4.18 -23.96
CA GLY A 1108 -30.35 2.73 -23.85
C GLY A 1108 -29.00 2.04 -23.80
N ALA A 1109 -29.02 0.82 -23.29
CA ALA A 1109 -27.90 -0.10 -23.22
C ALA A 1109 -28.17 -1.34 -24.06
N GLY A 1110 -27.13 -2.10 -24.37
CA GLY A 1110 -27.21 -3.33 -25.13
C GLY A 1110 -25.84 -3.99 -25.24
N PHE A 1111 -25.59 -4.70 -26.34
CA PHE A 1111 -24.35 -5.40 -26.58
C PHE A 1111 -23.76 -5.10 -27.96
N VAL A 1112 -22.44 -5.19 -28.09
CA VAL A 1112 -21.74 -5.06 -29.36
C VAL A 1112 -21.86 -6.37 -30.14
N ASN A 1113 -22.51 -6.33 -31.30
CA ASN A 1113 -22.64 -7.49 -32.19
C ASN A 1113 -21.38 -7.71 -33.04
N ALA A 1114 -21.34 -8.80 -33.82
CA ALA A 1114 -20.24 -9.14 -34.72
C ALA A 1114 -19.96 -8.07 -35.80
N GLY A 1115 -20.94 -7.22 -36.12
CA GLY A 1115 -20.79 -6.10 -37.04
C GLY A 1115 -20.24 -4.83 -36.39
N GLY A 1116 -19.87 -4.87 -35.09
CA GLY A 1116 -19.39 -3.71 -34.35
C GLY A 1116 -20.48 -2.67 -34.06
N GLN A 1117 -21.75 -3.09 -34.03
CA GLN A 1117 -22.89 -2.22 -33.73
C GLN A 1117 -23.36 -2.46 -32.30
N CYS A 1118 -23.73 -1.40 -31.58
CA CYS A 1118 -24.40 -1.53 -30.29
C CYS A 1118 -25.88 -1.82 -30.53
N THR A 1119 -26.36 -2.98 -30.12
CA THR A 1119 -27.70 -3.48 -30.44
C THR A 1119 -28.34 -4.18 -29.23
N GLN A 1120 -29.64 -4.43 -29.32
CA GLN A 1120 -30.39 -5.28 -28.39
C GLN A 1120 -30.81 -6.58 -29.07
N VAL A 1121 -31.42 -7.49 -28.31
CA VAL A 1121 -31.98 -8.74 -28.83
C VAL A 1121 -33.14 -8.46 -29.81
N PRO A 1122 -33.39 -9.35 -30.79
CA PRO A 1122 -34.50 -9.18 -31.73
C PRO A 1122 -35.83 -8.96 -31.02
N GLY A 1123 -36.62 -7.99 -31.50
CA GLY A 1123 -37.90 -7.60 -30.89
C GLY A 1123 -37.82 -6.30 -30.09
N ILE A 1124 -36.64 -5.90 -29.60
CA ILE A 1124 -36.47 -4.60 -28.95
C ILE A 1124 -36.44 -3.48 -30.00
N LYS A 1125 -37.34 -2.52 -29.86
CA LYS A 1125 -37.56 -1.44 -30.81
C LYS A 1125 -37.48 -0.07 -30.17
N TRP A 1126 -37.21 0.91 -31.02
CA TRP A 1126 -37.42 2.31 -30.71
C TRP A 1126 -38.87 2.72 -31.00
N SER A 1127 -39.36 3.79 -30.38
CA SER A 1127 -40.70 4.38 -30.63
C SER A 1127 -40.97 4.74 -32.10
N ASN A 1128 -39.94 4.80 -32.95
CA ASN A 1128 -40.06 4.96 -34.40
C ASN A 1128 -40.31 3.64 -35.17
N GLY A 1129 -40.48 2.52 -34.46
CA GLY A 1129 -40.76 1.19 -35.00
C GLY A 1129 -39.54 0.40 -35.50
N ASN A 1130 -38.35 1.01 -35.52
CA ASN A 1130 -37.12 0.34 -35.94
C ASN A 1130 -36.50 -0.46 -34.79
N HIS A 1131 -35.73 -1.50 -35.12
CA HIS A 1131 -34.92 -2.24 -34.15
C HIS A 1131 -33.89 -1.31 -33.48
N TRP A 1132 -33.67 -1.49 -32.17
CA TRP A 1132 -32.70 -0.71 -31.41
C TRP A 1132 -31.27 -1.15 -31.80
N THR A 1133 -30.66 -0.43 -32.72
CA THR A 1133 -29.29 -0.67 -33.21
C THR A 1133 -28.59 0.63 -33.59
N PHE A 1134 -27.34 0.78 -33.16
CA PHE A 1134 -26.51 1.96 -33.42
C PHE A 1134 -25.14 1.52 -33.95
N SER A 1135 -24.82 1.95 -35.18
CA SER A 1135 -23.51 1.72 -35.81
C SER A 1135 -22.44 2.71 -35.36
N SER A 1136 -22.82 3.82 -34.71
CA SER A 1136 -21.90 4.81 -34.14
C SER A 1136 -22.59 5.61 -33.01
N GLY A 1137 -21.81 6.39 -32.27
CA GLY A 1137 -22.35 7.19 -31.15
C GLY A 1137 -22.73 6.35 -29.94
N TYR A 1138 -21.97 5.29 -29.67
CA TYR A 1138 -22.08 4.46 -28.47
C TYR A 1138 -20.71 4.34 -27.79
N GLY A 1139 -20.71 4.03 -26.48
CA GLY A 1139 -19.53 3.71 -25.69
C GLY A 1139 -19.60 2.27 -25.17
N GLN A 1140 -18.46 1.75 -24.71
CA GLN A 1140 -18.34 0.45 -24.04
C GLN A 1140 -17.81 0.65 -22.61
N TYR A 1141 -18.12 -0.30 -21.75
CA TYR A 1141 -17.71 -0.29 -20.35
C TYR A 1141 -16.45 -1.15 -20.14
N SER A 1142 -15.63 -0.74 -19.18
CA SER A 1142 -14.48 -1.52 -18.70
C SER A 1142 -14.49 -1.54 -17.18
N TYR A 1143 -14.00 -2.62 -16.59
CA TYR A 1143 -13.79 -2.70 -15.15
C TYR A 1143 -12.70 -1.71 -14.71
N ARG A 1144 -12.86 -1.19 -13.50
CA ARG A 1144 -12.06 -0.10 -12.91
C ARG A 1144 -11.16 -0.57 -11.79
#